data_AF-A0A6A8GHP8-F1
#
_entry.id   AF-A0A6A8GHP8-F1
#
_cell.length_a   1.000
_cell.length_b   1.000
_cell.length_c   1.000
_cell.angle_alpha   90.00
_cell.angle_beta   90.00
_cell.angle_gamma   90.00
#
_symmetry.space_group_name_H-M   'P 1'
#
loop_
_entity.id
_entity.type
_entity.pdbx_description
1 polymer ?
#
loop_
_entity_poly.entity_id
_entity_poly.type
_entity_poly.pdbx_seq_one_letter_code
_entity_poly.pdbx_strand_id
1 'polypeptide(L)'
;MTFRGDERAVTVQVGAVLLFGIIVISMSMYQASVVPNQNEQVEFQHNQDVHDDFVSLRGTLIESAAESTTRPATVTLGTRYPSRALFVNPGPVTGTLETRTLGIVAISNVSTSEDETDDYVTDDALSFTTNSVEYRPSYNVLQNSPSTVYENTVAYNRFENGYNGTLTEQTLVDGRSISLVLVSGNYSENGVGTATFDARAVSPALRTVSVTNNSSDRNVTITVPTKLSTADWESILDESGELDGSGDDSNDAYVHDVRNGTGDSVVLVMERGETYNLQIGNVGVGSGGNTPSAHYLTVVDSSSSSVTFEVRDQYNNPVSGATLNATVLPATTLSAQGETGSALTGLRTDARGQIPVSLDSPTAGTYTVQASIDRNPATDPFDASRRQEANADVVVNSAGTGPGTGTSGPYDVTWDGGAMDAAGGSAVDYYSANDTVVVDSSSISQVDGVVDVVDSDSGDQVANVSVDFATNDSSVLTSGLDTDVTDGSGVATTTISVVDGVATAYATAGGSFDTLHVKVVSATGGGGGGGSGDAWQDTNENGVQDAGEAVDISDGQFDNSSVDLYVEQDASDVTADTINLNAKNIILEPNFTAQSSGNGDKIVITAADSVVIDGATLETSGSNADVSITAGGSISAIGTTVRTQNQGDISVDAGGNITASQSTLDASNKGEITLDAGGNIVIRNAVVSGDDGVTYTAGGTVDDSGTDYSGGQSP
;
A
#
# COMPACT_ATOMS: atom_id res chain seq x y z
N MET A 1 -60.47 90.38 -30.90
CA MET A 1 -60.71 89.03 -30.37
C MET A 1 -59.72 88.83 -29.23
N THR A 2 -60.19 88.53 -28.03
CA THR A 2 -59.33 88.39 -26.85
C THR A 2 -59.24 86.91 -26.51
N PHE A 3 -58.07 86.30 -26.73
CA PHE A 3 -57.82 84.93 -26.30
C PHE A 3 -57.82 84.90 -24.77
N ARG A 4 -58.77 84.18 -24.17
CA ARG A 4 -58.63 83.75 -22.78
C ARG A 4 -57.69 82.55 -22.78
N GLY A 5 -56.63 82.62 -21.98
CA GLY A 5 -55.69 81.53 -21.78
C GLY A 5 -56.39 80.29 -21.24
N ASP A 6 -55.83 79.13 -21.55
CA ASP A 6 -56.31 77.84 -21.07
C ASP A 6 -55.33 77.28 -20.05
N GLU A 7 -55.25 77.90 -18.87
CA GLU A 7 -54.30 77.53 -17.80
C GLU A 7 -54.50 76.10 -17.25
N ARG A 8 -55.54 75.36 -17.71
CA ARG A 8 -55.87 74.01 -17.22
C ARG A 8 -54.94 72.90 -17.71
N ALA A 9 -54.18 73.14 -18.79
CA ALA A 9 -53.20 72.15 -19.27
C ALA A 9 -51.92 72.09 -18.41
N VAL A 10 -51.58 73.17 -17.71
CA VAL A 10 -50.29 73.31 -17.01
C VAL A 10 -50.22 72.44 -15.76
N THR A 11 -51.32 72.30 -15.01
CA THR A 11 -51.34 71.54 -13.74
C THR A 11 -51.07 70.05 -13.94
N VAL A 12 -51.58 69.46 -15.03
CA VAL A 12 -51.33 68.05 -15.38
C VAL A 12 -49.86 67.85 -15.78
N GLN A 13 -49.28 68.79 -16.53
CA GLN A 13 -47.88 68.75 -16.92
C GLN A 13 -46.94 68.90 -15.72
N VAL A 14 -47.21 69.84 -14.81
CA VAL A 14 -46.44 70.01 -13.57
C VAL A 14 -46.54 68.75 -12.68
N GLY A 15 -47.73 68.17 -12.54
CA GLY A 15 -47.92 66.91 -11.82
C GLY A 15 -47.15 65.73 -12.44
N ALA A 16 -47.15 65.63 -13.77
CA ALA A 16 -46.41 64.59 -14.50
C ALA A 16 -44.88 64.76 -14.38
N VAL A 17 -44.37 65.99 -14.47
CA VAL A 17 -42.93 66.29 -14.28
C VAL A 17 -42.48 66.01 -12.84
N LEU A 18 -43.31 66.33 -11.84
CA LEU A 18 -43.01 66.01 -10.44
C LEU A 18 -43.02 64.50 -10.17
N LEU A 19 -44.02 63.76 -10.68
CA LEU A 19 -44.05 62.30 -10.59
C LEU A 19 -42.84 61.66 -11.29
N PHE A 20 -42.50 62.12 -12.48
CA PHE A 20 -41.32 61.66 -13.20
C PHE A 20 -40.02 61.96 -12.44
N GLY A 21 -39.88 63.16 -11.87
CA GLY A 21 -38.75 63.54 -11.04
C GLY A 21 -38.62 62.65 -9.79
N ILE A 22 -39.73 62.36 -9.11
CA ILE A 22 -39.74 61.43 -7.97
C ILE A 22 -39.31 60.02 -8.40
N ILE A 23 -39.83 59.51 -9.52
CA ILE A 23 -39.42 58.20 -10.07
C ILE A 23 -37.93 58.16 -10.38
N VAL A 24 -37.38 59.20 -11.04
CA VAL A 24 -35.95 59.28 -11.36
C VAL A 24 -35.10 59.33 -10.09
N ILE A 25 -35.50 60.12 -9.07
CA ILE A 25 -34.80 60.17 -7.77
C ILE A 25 -34.85 58.80 -7.08
N SER A 26 -36.00 58.13 -7.06
CA SER A 26 -36.15 56.79 -6.48
C SER A 26 -35.31 55.74 -7.22
N MET A 27 -35.24 55.80 -8.56
CA MET A 27 -34.38 54.93 -9.37
C MET A 27 -32.89 55.21 -9.12
N SER A 28 -32.47 56.47 -9.04
CA SER A 28 -31.10 56.83 -8.68
C SER A 28 -30.73 56.34 -7.28
N MET A 29 -31.65 56.46 -6.31
CA MET A 29 -31.43 55.95 -4.95
C MET A 29 -31.33 54.42 -4.94
N TYR A 30 -32.19 53.72 -5.70
CA TYR A 30 -32.11 52.25 -5.85
C TYR A 30 -30.78 51.81 -6.48
N GLN A 31 -30.32 52.49 -7.53
CA GLN A 31 -29.03 52.22 -8.18
C GLN A 31 -27.83 52.52 -7.27
N ALA A 32 -27.95 53.48 -6.35
CA ALA A 32 -26.88 53.91 -5.46
C ALA A 32 -26.75 53.12 -4.15
N SER A 33 -27.78 52.35 -3.75
CA SER A 33 -27.76 51.57 -2.50
C SER A 33 -28.25 50.13 -2.65
N VAL A 34 -29.40 49.90 -3.30
CA VAL A 34 -29.98 48.55 -3.38
C VAL A 34 -29.22 47.66 -4.38
N VAL A 35 -28.77 48.21 -5.51
CA VAL A 35 -27.97 47.46 -6.49
C VAL A 35 -26.61 47.02 -5.92
N PRO A 36 -25.80 47.90 -5.28
CA PRO A 36 -24.58 47.49 -4.58
C PRO A 36 -24.82 46.37 -3.56
N ASN A 37 -25.75 46.55 -2.61
CA ASN A 37 -26.01 45.54 -1.57
C ASN A 37 -26.45 44.18 -2.15
N GLN A 38 -27.25 44.18 -3.22
CA GLN A 38 -27.65 42.93 -3.91
C GLN A 38 -26.49 42.27 -4.67
N ASN A 39 -25.55 43.05 -5.18
CA ASN A 39 -24.37 42.52 -5.86
C ASN A 39 -23.33 42.01 -4.83
N GLU A 40 -23.20 42.68 -3.69
CA GLU A 40 -22.37 42.27 -2.54
C GLU A 40 -22.86 40.94 -1.96
N GLN A 41 -24.18 40.73 -1.88
CA GLN A 41 -24.74 39.42 -1.48
C GLN A 41 -24.37 38.29 -2.46
N VAL A 42 -24.29 38.57 -3.77
CA VAL A 42 -23.85 37.58 -4.78
C VAL A 42 -22.36 37.26 -4.64
N GLU A 43 -21.54 38.27 -4.35
CA GLU A 43 -20.10 38.10 -4.11
C GLU A 43 -19.81 37.38 -2.80
N PHE A 44 -20.57 37.66 -1.74
CA PHE A 44 -20.48 36.95 -0.48
C PHE A 44 -20.89 35.48 -0.62
N GLN A 45 -21.97 35.17 -1.36
CA GLN A 45 -22.34 33.77 -1.63
C GLN A 45 -21.22 33.06 -2.38
N HIS A 46 -20.70 33.66 -3.45
CA HIS A 46 -19.57 33.10 -4.20
C HIS A 46 -18.33 32.87 -3.33
N ASN A 47 -18.07 33.72 -2.33
CA ASN A 47 -16.98 33.50 -1.38
C ASN A 47 -17.21 32.25 -0.51
N GLN A 48 -18.45 31.98 -0.08
CA GLN A 48 -18.78 30.74 0.63
C GLN A 48 -18.68 29.52 -0.29
N ASP A 49 -19.19 29.61 -1.53
CA ASP A 49 -19.08 28.53 -2.53
C ASP A 49 -17.59 28.14 -2.75
N VAL A 50 -16.69 29.13 -2.80
CA VAL A 50 -15.23 28.93 -2.87
C VAL A 50 -14.64 28.28 -1.61
N HIS A 51 -15.20 28.51 -0.42
CA HIS A 51 -14.73 27.83 0.79
C HIS A 51 -15.04 26.34 0.73
N ASP A 52 -16.26 25.97 0.33
CA ASP A 52 -16.68 24.59 0.16
C ASP A 52 -15.84 23.90 -0.95
N ASP A 53 -15.59 24.59 -2.07
CA ASP A 53 -14.67 24.14 -3.13
C ASP A 53 -13.24 23.89 -2.58
N PHE A 54 -12.75 24.69 -1.63
CA PHE A 54 -11.42 24.50 -1.01
C PHE A 54 -11.36 23.37 0.02
N VAL A 55 -12.45 23.08 0.74
CA VAL A 55 -12.55 21.87 1.58
C VAL A 55 -12.46 20.62 0.70
N SER A 56 -13.16 20.62 -0.44
CA SER A 56 -13.10 19.54 -1.45
C SER A 56 -11.71 19.41 -2.08
N LEU A 57 -11.09 20.52 -2.48
CA LEU A 57 -9.73 20.54 -3.05
C LEU A 57 -8.67 20.04 -2.06
N ARG A 58 -8.81 20.36 -0.76
CA ARG A 58 -7.95 19.81 0.31
C ARG A 58 -8.08 18.28 0.36
N GLY A 59 -9.30 17.76 0.41
CA GLY A 59 -9.55 16.30 0.41
C GLY A 59 -8.93 15.63 -0.81
N THR A 60 -9.18 16.19 -2.00
CA THR A 60 -8.61 15.70 -3.27
C THR A 60 -7.07 15.69 -3.24
N LEU A 61 -6.41 16.72 -2.70
CA LEU A 61 -4.95 16.76 -2.57
C LEU A 61 -4.40 15.71 -1.60
N ILE A 62 -5.10 15.44 -0.49
CA ILE A 62 -4.68 14.42 0.49
C ILE A 62 -4.86 13.01 -0.11
N GLU A 63 -6.02 12.73 -0.71
CA GLU A 63 -6.30 11.45 -1.38
C GLU A 63 -5.33 11.19 -2.56
N SER A 64 -5.08 12.19 -3.41
CA SER A 64 -4.09 12.12 -4.49
C SER A 64 -2.64 12.04 -4.01
N ALA A 65 -2.35 12.13 -2.71
CA ALA A 65 -1.03 11.87 -2.18
C ALA A 65 -0.76 10.37 -1.95
N ALA A 66 -1.81 9.55 -1.78
CA ALA A 66 -1.72 8.11 -1.58
C ALA A 66 -1.72 7.31 -2.89
N GLU A 67 -2.39 7.81 -3.94
CA GLU A 67 -2.64 7.08 -5.19
C GLU A 67 -2.02 7.74 -6.43
N SER A 68 -1.62 6.92 -7.41
CA SER A 68 -1.08 7.36 -8.71
C SER A 68 -2.13 7.91 -9.69
N THR A 69 -3.41 7.78 -9.35
CA THR A 69 -4.58 8.22 -10.14
C THR A 69 -4.76 9.73 -10.09
N THR A 70 -5.04 10.35 -11.25
CA THR A 70 -5.40 11.77 -11.32
C THR A 70 -6.81 11.98 -10.76
N ARG A 71 -6.97 12.82 -9.73
CA ARG A 71 -8.27 13.23 -9.18
C ARG A 71 -8.53 14.72 -9.51
N PRO A 72 -9.64 15.06 -10.19
CA PRO A 72 -9.99 16.44 -10.50
C PRO A 72 -10.78 17.10 -9.35
N ALA A 73 -10.30 18.22 -8.84
CA ALA A 73 -11.09 19.16 -8.02
C ALA A 73 -11.66 20.28 -8.89
N THR A 74 -12.76 20.91 -8.46
CA THR A 74 -13.34 22.08 -9.14
C THR A 74 -13.35 23.29 -8.21
N VAL A 75 -12.96 24.46 -8.73
CA VAL A 75 -13.04 25.72 -8.01
C VAL A 75 -13.75 26.78 -8.85
N THR A 76 -14.77 27.40 -8.29
CA THR A 76 -15.54 28.46 -8.93
C THR A 76 -14.74 29.76 -8.90
N LEU A 77 -14.07 30.13 -10.01
CA LEU A 77 -13.18 31.29 -10.00
C LEU A 77 -13.92 32.62 -9.96
N GLY A 78 -15.13 32.70 -10.52
CA GLY A 78 -15.89 33.94 -10.59
C GLY A 78 -17.35 33.74 -10.95
N THR A 79 -18.14 34.80 -10.78
CA THR A 79 -19.61 34.78 -10.93
C THR A 79 -20.14 35.96 -11.75
N ARG A 80 -21.42 35.87 -12.13
CA ARG A 80 -22.13 36.87 -12.94
C ARG A 80 -23.35 37.38 -12.20
N TYR A 81 -23.49 38.68 -12.04
CA TYR A 81 -24.67 39.28 -11.43
C TYR A 81 -25.95 38.98 -12.24
N PRO A 82 -27.10 38.79 -11.55
CA PRO A 82 -28.41 38.68 -12.20
C PRO A 82 -28.69 39.85 -13.14
N SER A 83 -29.32 39.57 -14.28
CA SER A 83 -29.65 40.60 -15.28
C SER A 83 -30.73 41.55 -14.74
N ARG A 84 -30.63 42.83 -15.11
CA ARG A 84 -31.51 43.90 -14.62
C ARG A 84 -32.09 44.69 -15.81
N ALA A 85 -33.38 44.96 -15.79
CA ALA A 85 -34.08 45.58 -16.92
C ALA A 85 -33.88 47.12 -17.04
N LEU A 86 -33.64 47.80 -15.92
CA LEU A 86 -33.55 49.28 -15.83
C LEU A 86 -32.29 49.78 -15.10
N PHE A 87 -31.43 48.88 -14.65
CA PHE A 87 -30.29 49.19 -13.78
C PHE A 87 -29.01 48.58 -14.35
N VAL A 88 -27.87 49.16 -14.00
CA VAL A 88 -26.55 48.74 -14.51
C VAL A 88 -25.79 47.98 -13.41
N ASN A 89 -25.19 46.86 -13.80
CA ASN A 89 -24.25 46.09 -12.98
C ASN A 89 -22.79 46.45 -13.37
N PRO A 90 -21.80 46.19 -12.49
CA PRO A 90 -20.40 46.14 -12.88
C PRO A 90 -20.12 45.03 -13.91
N GLY A 91 -18.85 44.92 -14.34
CA GLY A 91 -18.38 43.73 -15.08
C GLY A 91 -18.52 42.45 -14.26
N PRO A 92 -18.43 41.26 -14.87
CA PRO A 92 -18.46 40.00 -14.13
C PRO A 92 -17.34 39.94 -13.09
N VAL A 93 -17.57 39.18 -12.03
CA VAL A 93 -16.54 38.86 -11.03
C VAL A 93 -15.55 37.90 -11.67
N THR A 94 -14.27 38.19 -11.50
CA THR A 94 -13.17 37.27 -11.82
C THR A 94 -12.47 36.83 -10.54
N GLY A 95 -11.73 35.73 -10.61
CA GLY A 95 -10.74 35.34 -9.61
C GLY A 95 -9.61 34.56 -10.25
N THR A 96 -8.53 34.39 -9.50
CA THR A 96 -7.34 33.64 -9.90
C THR A 96 -7.09 32.50 -8.93
N LEU A 97 -6.92 31.29 -9.42
CA LEU A 97 -6.40 30.14 -8.66
C LEU A 97 -4.98 29.86 -9.15
N GLU A 98 -4.01 29.80 -8.24
CA GLU A 98 -2.59 29.65 -8.59
C GLU A 98 -1.81 28.90 -7.51
N THR A 99 -0.78 28.15 -7.90
CA THR A 99 0.24 27.67 -6.96
C THR A 99 1.24 28.77 -6.63
N ARG A 100 1.64 28.86 -5.36
CA ARG A 100 2.66 29.78 -4.85
C ARG A 100 3.75 29.00 -4.14
N THR A 101 5.03 29.30 -4.39
CA THR A 101 6.13 28.72 -3.60
C THR A 101 5.95 29.06 -2.13
N LEU A 102 5.90 28.03 -1.29
CA LEU A 102 5.68 28.17 0.14
C LEU A 102 7.01 28.12 0.90
N GLY A 103 7.83 27.11 0.62
CA GLY A 103 9.16 26.99 1.22
C GLY A 103 9.64 25.54 1.29
N ILE A 104 10.45 25.27 2.31
CA ILE A 104 11.00 23.95 2.60
C ILE A 104 10.35 23.43 3.88
N VAL A 105 9.69 22.28 3.80
CA VAL A 105 9.34 21.44 4.95
C VAL A 105 10.62 20.71 5.35
N ALA A 106 10.97 20.70 6.64
CA ALA A 106 12.16 19.98 7.11
C ALA A 106 11.87 19.22 8.40
N ILE A 107 12.29 17.96 8.45
CA ILE A 107 12.32 17.15 9.69
C ILE A 107 13.78 17.14 10.16
N SER A 108 14.02 17.30 11.45
CA SER A 108 15.39 17.43 11.98
C SER A 108 15.54 16.79 13.36
N ASN A 109 16.80 16.49 13.70
CA ASN A 109 17.22 15.70 14.87
C ASN A 109 16.75 14.24 14.77
N VAL A 110 16.69 13.72 13.54
CA VAL A 110 16.02 12.48 13.20
C VAL A 110 17.04 11.39 12.81
N SER A 111 16.69 10.14 13.07
CA SER A 111 17.38 8.93 12.60
C SER A 111 16.37 7.79 12.46
N THR A 112 16.76 6.68 11.81
CA THR A 112 15.93 5.46 11.67
C THR A 112 16.57 4.27 12.40
N SER A 113 15.86 3.14 12.49
CA SER A 113 16.35 1.91 13.14
C SER A 113 17.11 0.97 12.21
N GLU A 114 16.93 1.10 10.90
CA GLU A 114 17.50 0.20 9.90
C GLU A 114 18.76 0.84 9.31
N ASP A 115 19.92 0.18 9.40
CA ASP A 115 21.22 0.76 9.02
C ASP A 115 21.20 1.40 7.60
N GLU A 116 20.70 0.66 6.61
CA GLU A 116 20.62 1.12 5.21
C GLU A 116 19.52 2.17 4.95
N THR A 117 18.55 2.32 5.86
CA THR A 117 17.54 3.40 5.80
C THR A 117 17.99 4.64 6.57
N ASP A 118 18.89 4.53 7.55
CA ASP A 118 19.44 5.71 8.24
C ASP A 118 20.30 6.56 7.29
N ASP A 119 20.96 5.91 6.34
CA ASP A 119 21.77 6.55 5.29
C ASP A 119 20.99 7.53 4.38
N TYR A 120 19.66 7.37 4.28
CA TYR A 120 18.76 8.34 3.63
C TYR A 120 18.69 9.68 4.39
N VAL A 121 18.87 9.67 5.72
CA VAL A 121 18.84 10.85 6.59
C VAL A 121 20.19 11.58 6.55
N THR A 122 20.27 12.67 5.79
CA THR A 122 21.50 13.45 5.65
C THR A 122 21.55 14.58 6.69
N ASP A 123 22.67 14.72 7.42
CA ASP A 123 22.88 15.77 8.44
C ASP A 123 21.80 15.81 9.54
N ASP A 124 21.39 14.63 10.04
CA ASP A 124 20.28 14.42 11.01
C ASP A 124 18.92 14.99 10.54
N ALA A 125 18.71 15.15 9.23
CA ALA A 125 17.56 15.86 8.68
C ALA A 125 17.06 15.33 7.32
N LEU A 126 15.78 15.63 7.05
CA LEU A 126 15.11 15.44 5.76
C LEU A 126 14.49 16.77 5.33
N SER A 127 14.53 17.12 4.04
CA SER A 127 14.06 18.42 3.56
C SER A 127 13.40 18.38 2.19
N PHE A 128 12.23 19.01 2.06
CA PHE A 128 11.36 18.92 0.89
C PHE A 128 10.80 20.29 0.51
N THR A 129 10.84 20.64 -0.77
CA THR A 129 10.18 21.87 -1.25
C THR A 129 8.70 21.62 -1.46
N THR A 130 7.85 22.56 -1.05
CA THR A 130 6.41 22.53 -1.28
C THR A 130 5.85 23.89 -1.73
N ASN A 131 4.70 23.83 -2.41
CA ASN A 131 3.90 24.97 -2.80
C ASN A 131 2.61 25.04 -1.95
N SER A 132 2.01 26.21 -1.87
CA SER A 132 0.63 26.41 -1.47
C SER A 132 -0.26 26.59 -2.69
N VAL A 133 -1.56 26.34 -2.56
CA VAL A 133 -2.57 26.66 -3.56
C VAL A 133 -3.37 27.85 -3.05
N GLU A 134 -3.43 28.94 -3.80
CA GLU A 134 -4.07 30.19 -3.37
C GLU A 134 -5.12 30.64 -4.39
N TYR A 135 -6.34 30.85 -3.92
CA TYR A 135 -7.40 31.55 -4.65
C TYR A 135 -7.49 33.01 -4.21
N ARG A 136 -7.56 33.91 -5.19
CA ARG A 136 -7.64 35.35 -5.01
C ARG A 136 -8.83 35.92 -5.79
N PRO A 137 -9.91 36.35 -5.12
CA PRO A 137 -11.03 36.97 -5.81
C PRO A 137 -10.71 38.39 -6.29
N SER A 138 -11.43 38.84 -7.32
CA SER A 138 -11.47 40.23 -7.79
C SER A 138 -12.92 40.71 -7.81
N TYR A 139 -13.52 40.77 -6.62
CA TYR A 139 -14.85 41.29 -6.38
C TYR A 139 -14.94 42.80 -6.68
N ASN A 140 -16.11 43.27 -7.11
CA ASN A 140 -16.31 44.67 -7.49
C ASN A 140 -16.94 45.52 -6.37
N VAL A 141 -17.67 44.90 -5.43
CA VAL A 141 -18.39 45.65 -4.37
C VAL A 141 -18.10 45.13 -2.96
N LEU A 142 -17.96 43.83 -2.75
CA LEU A 142 -17.51 43.23 -1.49
C LEU A 142 -16.10 43.74 -1.16
N GLN A 143 -15.93 44.24 0.07
CA GLN A 143 -14.66 44.80 0.55
C GLN A 143 -13.97 43.82 1.50
N ASN A 144 -12.64 43.94 1.63
CA ASN A 144 -11.83 43.16 2.58
C ASN A 144 -11.95 41.64 2.42
N SER A 145 -12.20 41.15 1.20
CA SER A 145 -12.36 39.72 0.94
C SER A 145 -11.03 38.97 1.12
N PRO A 146 -11.05 37.76 1.71
CA PRO A 146 -9.82 37.00 1.94
C PRO A 146 -9.26 36.42 0.64
N SER A 147 -7.98 36.05 0.69
CA SER A 147 -7.47 34.96 -0.17
C SER A 147 -7.77 33.64 0.53
N THR A 148 -8.27 32.64 -0.19
CA THR A 148 -8.46 31.28 0.35
C THR A 148 -7.23 30.45 -0.02
N VAL A 149 -6.63 29.77 0.96
CA VAL A 149 -5.30 29.16 0.84
C VAL A 149 -5.36 27.71 1.32
N TYR A 150 -4.75 26.80 0.58
CA TYR A 150 -4.33 25.48 1.07
C TYR A 150 -2.81 25.45 1.23
N GLU A 151 -2.34 25.05 2.41
CA GLU A 151 -0.93 24.74 2.69
C GLU A 151 -0.80 23.74 3.85
N ASN A 152 0.17 22.81 3.77
CA ASN A 152 0.51 21.85 4.83
C ASN A 152 -0.70 21.12 5.42
N THR A 153 -1.56 20.54 4.56
CA THR A 153 -2.84 19.88 4.91
C THR A 153 -3.96 20.78 5.46
N VAL A 154 -3.78 22.10 5.59
CA VAL A 154 -4.80 23.02 6.12
C VAL A 154 -5.33 23.94 5.03
N ALA A 155 -6.67 24.05 4.92
CA ALA A 155 -7.32 25.11 4.17
C ALA A 155 -7.75 26.25 5.12
N TYR A 156 -7.48 27.51 4.78
CA TYR A 156 -7.86 28.67 5.60
C TYR A 156 -8.08 29.95 4.78
N ASN A 157 -8.67 30.97 5.43
CA ASN A 157 -8.86 32.30 4.85
C ASN A 157 -7.84 33.30 5.41
N ARG A 158 -7.13 33.98 4.50
CA ARG A 158 -6.12 34.99 4.82
C ARG A 158 -6.61 36.38 4.44
N PHE A 159 -6.85 37.22 5.45
CA PHE A 159 -7.19 38.64 5.29
C PHE A 159 -5.92 39.50 5.33
N GLU A 160 -5.99 40.74 4.83
CA GLU A 160 -4.90 41.72 4.98
C GLU A 160 -4.54 42.00 6.46
N ASN A 161 -5.50 41.79 7.36
CA ASN A 161 -5.37 42.01 8.80
C ASN A 161 -4.95 40.74 9.57
N GLY A 162 -4.78 39.59 8.92
CA GLY A 162 -4.39 38.32 9.54
C GLY A 162 -5.28 37.12 9.20
N TYR A 163 -5.10 36.05 9.98
CA TYR A 163 -5.90 34.83 9.99
C TYR A 163 -7.23 35.02 10.72
N ASN A 164 -8.25 34.22 10.38
CA ASN A 164 -9.56 34.23 11.05
C ASN A 164 -10.19 32.82 10.99
N GLY A 165 -9.51 31.84 11.60
CA GLY A 165 -9.92 30.44 11.60
C GLY A 165 -9.54 29.68 10.32
N THR A 166 -9.43 28.37 10.44
CA THR A 166 -9.34 27.45 9.31
C THR A 166 -10.71 27.23 8.68
N LEU A 167 -10.70 26.64 7.47
CA LEU A 167 -11.86 26.00 6.87
C LEU A 167 -11.91 24.49 7.19
N THR A 168 -10.76 23.92 7.59
CA THR A 168 -10.58 22.50 7.88
C THR A 168 -9.60 22.29 9.03
N GLU A 169 -9.69 21.15 9.68
CA GLU A 169 -8.64 20.64 10.57
C GLU A 169 -7.33 20.35 9.80
N GLN A 170 -6.27 20.10 10.56
CA GLN A 170 -4.97 19.65 10.05
C GLN A 170 -4.90 18.11 10.03
N THR A 171 -4.10 17.54 9.14
CA THR A 171 -3.78 16.09 9.10
C THR A 171 -2.29 15.89 8.77
N LEU A 172 -1.45 16.78 9.27
CA LEU A 172 0.02 16.72 9.21
C LEU A 172 0.56 15.80 10.32
N VAL A 173 -0.07 15.84 11.49
CA VAL A 173 0.20 14.98 12.66
C VAL A 173 -1.13 14.36 13.10
N ASP A 174 -1.11 13.06 13.35
CA ASP A 174 -2.21 12.25 13.90
C ASP A 174 -1.58 11.22 14.86
N GLY A 175 -1.55 11.56 16.14
CA GLY A 175 -0.80 10.85 17.17
C GLY A 175 0.70 10.72 16.81
N ARG A 176 1.18 9.46 16.70
CA ARG A 176 2.57 9.16 16.26
C ARG A 176 2.77 9.21 14.74
N SER A 177 1.74 9.48 13.94
CA SER A 177 1.82 9.49 12.47
C SER A 177 2.09 10.90 11.95
N ILE A 178 3.09 11.03 11.07
CA ILE A 178 3.49 12.30 10.43
C ILE A 178 3.27 12.15 8.92
N SER A 179 2.25 12.85 8.42
CA SER A 179 1.75 12.74 7.03
C SER A 179 2.05 14.01 6.24
N LEU A 180 3.18 14.00 5.51
CA LEU A 180 3.60 15.14 4.69
C LEU A 180 2.99 15.09 3.29
N VAL A 181 1.92 15.86 3.07
CA VAL A 181 1.35 16.09 1.73
C VAL A 181 2.01 17.32 1.08
N LEU A 182 2.94 17.07 0.17
CA LEU A 182 3.70 18.08 -0.56
C LEU A 182 2.99 18.41 -1.89
N VAL A 183 2.99 19.69 -2.28
CA VAL A 183 2.46 20.13 -3.59
C VAL A 183 3.60 20.62 -4.47
N SER A 184 3.69 20.11 -5.69
CA SER A 184 4.68 20.49 -6.70
C SER A 184 4.03 20.82 -8.04
N GLY A 185 4.77 21.53 -8.91
CA GLY A 185 4.25 22.00 -10.20
C GLY A 185 3.71 23.43 -10.17
N ASN A 186 3.39 23.94 -11.35
CA ASN A 186 2.95 25.33 -11.57
C ASN A 186 1.57 25.33 -12.21
N TYR A 187 0.55 25.70 -11.43
CA TYR A 187 -0.81 25.94 -11.89
C TYR A 187 -1.13 27.44 -11.77
N SER A 188 -1.83 28.00 -12.76
CA SER A 188 -2.35 29.37 -12.71
C SER A 188 -3.49 29.54 -13.72
N GLU A 189 -4.69 29.81 -13.22
CA GLU A 189 -5.88 30.05 -14.04
C GLU A 189 -6.64 31.28 -13.52
N ASN A 190 -7.18 32.08 -14.44
CA ASN A 190 -7.99 33.28 -14.14
C ASN A 190 -9.28 33.25 -14.98
N GLY A 191 -10.44 33.43 -14.34
CA GLY A 191 -11.72 33.18 -15.00
C GLY A 191 -12.93 33.83 -14.34
N VAL A 192 -14.08 33.71 -15.02
CA VAL A 192 -15.43 34.17 -14.62
C VAL A 192 -16.42 33.01 -14.45
N GLY A 193 -15.89 31.82 -14.14
CA GLY A 193 -16.61 30.55 -14.01
C GLY A 193 -15.69 29.51 -13.37
N THR A 194 -16.09 28.24 -13.41
CA THR A 194 -15.34 27.14 -12.78
C THR A 194 -14.07 26.78 -13.54
N ALA A 195 -13.00 26.55 -12.79
CA ALA A 195 -11.77 25.92 -13.26
C ALA A 195 -11.67 24.49 -12.71
N THR A 196 -11.02 23.62 -13.47
CA THR A 196 -10.67 22.25 -13.02
C THR A 196 -9.21 22.24 -12.58
N PHE A 197 -8.97 21.69 -11.41
CA PHE A 197 -7.66 21.54 -10.79
C PHE A 197 -7.34 20.04 -10.72
N ASP A 198 -6.56 19.56 -11.69
CA ASP A 198 -6.16 18.16 -11.75
C ASP A 198 -4.97 17.91 -10.81
N ALA A 199 -5.20 17.09 -9.79
CA ALA A 199 -4.18 16.63 -8.84
C ALA A 199 -3.79 15.18 -9.14
N ARG A 200 -2.49 14.85 -9.04
CA ARG A 200 -1.98 13.49 -9.25
C ARG A 200 -0.71 13.27 -8.43
N ALA A 201 -0.54 12.12 -7.77
CA ALA A 201 0.76 11.77 -7.20
C ALA A 201 1.85 11.75 -8.29
N VAL A 202 2.93 12.48 -8.05
CA VAL A 202 4.21 12.26 -8.74
C VAL A 202 5.10 11.32 -7.94
N SER A 203 4.83 11.20 -6.64
CA SER A 203 5.35 10.17 -5.73
C SER A 203 4.22 9.82 -4.75
N PRO A 204 3.51 8.69 -4.94
CA PRO A 204 2.44 8.25 -4.06
C PRO A 204 3.03 7.67 -2.77
N ALA A 205 2.43 8.00 -1.63
CA ALA A 205 2.92 7.71 -0.29
C ALA A 205 2.80 6.23 0.13
N LEU A 206 3.45 5.33 -0.60
CA LEU A 206 3.32 3.88 -0.46
C LEU A 206 4.19 3.27 0.66
N ARG A 207 5.09 4.06 1.26
CA ARG A 207 6.00 3.60 2.32
C ARG A 207 5.99 4.53 3.53
N THR A 208 5.95 3.90 4.70
CA THR A 208 6.20 4.53 6.00
C THR A 208 7.63 4.22 6.42
N VAL A 209 8.33 5.19 7.01
CA VAL A 209 9.61 4.96 7.71
C VAL A 209 9.46 5.32 9.17
N SER A 210 9.91 4.41 10.04
CA SER A 210 10.00 4.67 11.48
C SER A 210 11.15 5.63 11.75
N VAL A 211 10.84 6.77 12.37
CA VAL A 211 11.82 7.80 12.70
C VAL A 211 11.83 8.12 14.19
N THR A 212 13.00 8.30 14.79
CA THR A 212 13.15 8.66 16.20
C THR A 212 14.21 9.75 16.40
N ASN A 213 14.41 10.19 17.64
CA ASN A 213 15.39 11.23 17.97
C ASN A 213 16.83 10.68 17.93
N ASN A 214 17.66 11.25 17.07
CA ASN A 214 19.09 10.90 16.88
C ASN A 214 19.90 10.90 18.19
N SER A 215 19.54 11.74 19.17
CA SER A 215 20.11 11.72 20.52
C SER A 215 19.05 11.94 21.60
N SER A 216 19.15 11.19 22.70
CA SER A 216 18.22 11.20 23.86
C SER A 216 18.01 12.56 24.54
N ASP A 217 18.85 13.56 24.25
CA ASP A 217 18.73 14.92 24.79
C ASP A 217 18.01 15.91 23.85
N ARG A 218 17.71 15.51 22.61
CA ARG A 218 17.03 16.31 21.57
C ARG A 218 15.65 15.72 21.26
N ASN A 219 14.72 16.57 20.85
CA ASN A 219 13.40 16.18 20.35
C ASN A 219 13.44 16.16 18.81
N VAL A 220 12.64 15.31 18.16
CA VAL A 220 12.37 15.45 16.71
C VAL A 220 11.65 16.78 16.49
N THR A 221 11.96 17.50 15.41
CA THR A 221 11.32 18.78 15.09
C THR A 221 10.92 18.85 13.62
N ILE A 222 9.69 19.31 13.35
CA ILE A 222 9.15 19.53 12.01
C ILE A 222 9.07 21.04 11.76
N THR A 223 9.89 21.55 10.85
CA THR A 223 9.78 22.92 10.32
C THR A 223 8.74 22.95 9.21
N VAL A 224 7.67 23.71 9.40
CA VAL A 224 6.54 23.84 8.49
C VAL A 224 6.55 25.25 7.88
N PRO A 225 6.78 25.42 6.57
CA PRO A 225 6.77 26.72 5.91
C PRO A 225 5.31 27.19 5.79
N THR A 226 4.97 28.37 6.29
CA THR A 226 3.57 28.81 6.44
C THR A 226 3.49 30.31 6.65
N LYS A 227 2.35 30.91 6.28
CA LYS A 227 2.06 32.32 6.61
C LYS A 227 1.16 32.49 7.83
N LEU A 228 0.80 31.40 8.48
CA LEU A 228 0.15 31.39 9.79
C LEU A 228 1.19 31.69 10.87
N SER A 229 0.77 32.35 11.96
CA SER A 229 1.64 32.59 13.11
C SER A 229 1.75 31.35 14.00
N THR A 230 2.69 31.36 14.94
CA THR A 230 2.79 30.29 15.95
C THR A 230 1.51 30.13 16.75
N ALA A 231 0.88 31.23 17.16
CA ALA A 231 -0.38 31.19 17.90
C ALA A 231 -1.55 30.62 17.08
N ASP A 232 -1.54 30.79 15.75
CA ASP A 232 -2.54 30.18 14.87
C ASP A 232 -2.31 28.66 14.78
N TRP A 233 -1.06 28.21 14.69
CA TRP A 233 -0.71 26.77 14.72
C TRP A 233 -0.93 26.10 16.08
N GLU A 234 -0.68 26.81 17.19
CA GLU A 234 -1.07 26.37 18.54
C GLU A 234 -2.59 26.11 18.60
N SER A 235 -3.42 27.05 18.11
CA SER A 235 -4.88 26.88 18.05
C SER A 235 -5.30 25.69 17.17
N ILE A 236 -4.67 25.53 16.01
CA ILE A 236 -4.97 24.45 15.06
C ILE A 236 -4.68 23.06 15.66
N LEU A 237 -3.57 22.93 16.40
CA LEU A 237 -3.18 21.67 17.03
C LEU A 237 -3.94 21.39 18.34
N ASP A 238 -4.32 22.43 19.10
CA ASP A 238 -5.24 22.31 20.24
C ASP A 238 -6.65 21.88 19.77
N GLU A 239 -7.13 22.44 18.66
CA GLU A 239 -8.42 22.09 18.03
C GLU A 239 -8.44 20.65 17.47
N SER A 240 -7.33 20.15 16.92
CA SER A 240 -7.21 18.74 16.51
C SER A 240 -6.85 17.78 17.66
N GLY A 241 -6.55 18.28 18.85
CA GLY A 241 -6.14 17.46 20.00
C GLY A 241 -4.71 16.91 19.95
N GLU A 242 -3.82 17.51 19.14
CA GLU A 242 -2.43 17.08 18.93
C GLU A 242 -1.39 17.85 19.75
N LEU A 243 -1.79 18.98 20.36
CA LEU A 243 -0.91 19.81 21.18
C LEU A 243 -0.85 19.33 22.63
N ASP A 244 0.23 18.67 23.03
CA ASP A 244 0.52 18.38 24.43
C ASP A 244 1.45 19.43 25.07
N GLY A 245 0.88 20.59 25.38
CA GLY A 245 1.58 21.62 26.15
C GLY A 245 1.87 21.24 27.63
N SER A 246 1.54 20.02 28.07
CA SER A 246 1.71 19.51 29.42
C SER A 246 2.77 18.42 29.59
N GLY A 247 3.02 17.61 28.55
CA GLY A 247 3.74 16.34 28.68
C GLY A 247 2.96 15.32 29.50
N ASP A 248 1.67 15.17 29.22
CA ASP A 248 0.75 14.19 29.85
C ASP A 248 0.77 12.87 29.07
N ASP A 249 1.55 11.91 29.55
CA ASP A 249 1.75 10.58 28.98
C ASP A 249 0.49 9.68 28.94
N SER A 250 -0.69 10.22 29.27
CA SER A 250 -1.98 9.54 29.20
C SER A 250 -2.91 10.02 28.07
N ASN A 251 -2.50 11.04 27.30
CA ASN A 251 -3.17 11.45 26.07
C ASN A 251 -2.56 10.74 24.84
N ASP A 252 -3.06 11.04 23.63
CA ASP A 252 -2.53 10.53 22.36
C ASP A 252 -2.00 11.67 21.47
N ALA A 253 -1.50 12.75 22.10
CA ALA A 253 -1.05 13.99 21.48
C ALA A 253 0.48 14.10 21.56
N TYR A 254 1.17 14.31 20.44
CA TYR A 254 2.64 14.21 20.41
C TYR A 254 3.36 15.49 19.97
N VAL A 255 2.66 16.64 19.83
CA VAL A 255 3.31 17.94 19.62
C VAL A 255 3.46 18.68 20.96
N HIS A 256 4.67 18.67 21.50
CA HIS A 256 5.01 19.27 22.79
C HIS A 256 4.98 20.82 22.80
N ASP A 257 5.44 21.45 21.71
CA ASP A 257 5.66 22.91 21.67
C ASP A 257 5.69 23.43 20.22
N VAL A 258 5.24 24.67 20.00
CA VAL A 258 5.18 25.33 18.70
C VAL A 258 6.03 26.59 18.74
N ARG A 259 7.10 26.63 17.93
CA ARG A 259 8.10 27.70 17.95
C ARG A 259 8.12 28.49 16.64
N ASN A 260 8.59 29.73 16.71
CA ASN A 260 8.82 30.53 15.51
C ASN A 260 10.02 29.95 14.75
N GLY A 261 9.81 29.63 13.47
CA GLY A 261 10.88 29.23 12.57
C GLY A 261 11.64 30.44 12.00
N THR A 262 12.47 30.18 10.99
CA THR A 262 13.16 31.25 10.25
C THR A 262 12.34 31.70 9.04
N GLY A 263 12.04 32.99 8.96
CA GLY A 263 11.19 33.53 7.89
C GLY A 263 9.71 33.15 8.09
N ASP A 264 9.01 32.88 7.00
CA ASP A 264 7.61 32.45 7.01
C ASP A 264 7.52 30.94 7.31
N SER A 265 7.82 30.55 8.56
CA SER A 265 7.73 29.15 9.03
C SER A 265 7.49 29.04 10.54
N VAL A 266 6.89 27.93 10.96
CA VAL A 266 6.81 27.47 12.36
C VAL A 266 7.63 26.19 12.54
N VAL A 267 7.98 25.86 13.77
CA VAL A 267 8.67 24.62 14.15
C VAL A 267 7.83 23.89 15.18
N LEU A 268 7.27 22.76 14.79
CA LEU A 268 6.62 21.82 15.70
C LEU A 268 7.70 21.01 16.40
N VAL A 269 7.64 20.93 17.72
CA VAL A 269 8.56 20.14 18.55
C VAL A 269 7.80 18.91 19.00
N MET A 270 8.22 17.74 18.53
CA MET A 270 7.55 16.49 18.87
C MET A 270 7.96 16.04 20.28
N GLU A 271 7.18 15.14 20.88
CA GLU A 271 7.53 14.50 22.15
C GLU A 271 8.84 13.69 22.09
N ARG A 272 9.45 13.47 23.25
CA ARG A 272 10.82 12.94 23.38
C ARG A 272 10.88 11.45 23.68
N GLY A 273 11.76 10.73 22.98
CA GLY A 273 12.00 9.29 23.21
C GLY A 273 11.00 8.39 22.48
N GLU A 274 10.17 8.99 21.65
CA GLU A 274 9.14 8.35 20.86
C GLU A 274 9.64 7.99 19.45
N THR A 275 8.95 7.04 18.82
CA THR A 275 9.17 6.68 17.42
C THR A 275 7.92 7.08 16.62
N TYR A 276 8.13 7.79 15.52
CA TYR A 276 7.07 8.33 14.67
C TYR A 276 7.02 7.60 13.33
N ASN A 277 5.82 7.47 12.78
CA ASN A 277 5.58 6.91 11.46
C ASN A 277 5.60 8.04 10.43
N LEU A 278 6.71 8.20 9.70
CA LEU A 278 6.84 9.21 8.67
C LEU A 278 6.35 8.69 7.31
N GLN A 279 5.33 9.34 6.76
CA GLN A 279 4.79 9.09 5.43
C GLN A 279 4.84 10.39 4.62
N ILE A 280 5.31 10.32 3.36
CA ILE A 280 5.51 11.51 2.51
C ILE A 280 4.90 11.24 1.14
N GLY A 281 3.95 12.07 0.74
CA GLY A 281 3.38 12.06 -0.61
C GLY A 281 3.68 13.37 -1.32
N ASN A 282 3.97 13.31 -2.62
CA ASN A 282 4.14 14.51 -3.45
C ASN A 282 3.14 14.51 -4.61
N VAL A 283 2.29 15.53 -4.62
CA VAL A 283 1.23 15.75 -5.61
C VAL A 283 1.68 16.77 -6.63
N GLY A 284 1.71 16.39 -7.90
CA GLY A 284 1.95 17.28 -9.03
C GLY A 284 0.66 17.94 -9.49
N VAL A 285 0.68 19.24 -9.73
CA VAL A 285 -0.48 20.02 -10.19
C VAL A 285 -0.12 20.96 -11.34
N GLY A 286 -1.00 21.04 -12.34
CA GLY A 286 -0.81 21.87 -13.52
C GLY A 286 0.43 21.50 -14.35
N SER A 287 1.35 22.44 -14.54
CA SER A 287 2.57 22.27 -15.34
C SER A 287 3.82 22.12 -14.46
N GLY A 288 4.28 20.89 -14.32
CA GLY A 288 5.43 20.50 -13.49
C GLY A 288 5.02 19.54 -12.38
N GLY A 289 6.02 19.02 -11.66
CA GLY A 289 5.88 17.76 -10.94
C GLY A 289 6.41 16.64 -11.84
N ASN A 290 7.72 16.47 -11.84
CA ASN A 290 8.35 15.32 -12.51
C ASN A 290 8.23 14.11 -11.57
N THR A 291 8.01 12.92 -12.12
CA THR A 291 8.29 11.68 -11.39
C THR A 291 9.73 11.76 -10.88
N PRO A 292 9.98 11.61 -9.58
CA PRO A 292 11.33 11.68 -9.04
C PRO A 292 12.16 10.49 -9.51
N SER A 293 13.48 10.67 -9.55
CA SER A 293 14.40 9.57 -9.80
C SER A 293 14.63 8.74 -8.54
N ALA A 294 15.18 7.55 -8.73
CA ALA A 294 15.91 6.84 -7.68
C ALA A 294 16.82 7.81 -6.90
N HIS A 295 16.78 7.70 -5.58
CA HIS A 295 17.45 8.60 -4.65
C HIS A 295 18.28 7.84 -3.63
N TYR A 296 17.71 6.77 -3.07
CA TYR A 296 18.42 5.89 -2.18
C TYR A 296 18.04 4.42 -2.38
N LEU A 297 18.85 3.54 -1.80
CA LEU A 297 18.75 2.10 -1.81
C LEU A 297 18.61 1.62 -0.36
N THR A 298 17.74 0.65 -0.11
CA THR A 298 17.66 -0.02 1.20
C THR A 298 17.46 -1.52 1.00
N VAL A 299 17.65 -2.28 2.07
CA VAL A 299 17.30 -3.69 2.15
C VAL A 299 15.90 -3.81 2.78
N VAL A 300 15.05 -4.67 2.24
CA VAL A 300 13.69 -4.92 2.76
C VAL A 300 13.47 -6.37 3.20
N ASP A 301 14.32 -7.28 2.75
CA ASP A 301 14.35 -8.67 3.18
C ASP A 301 15.76 -9.27 2.93
N SER A 302 16.14 -10.24 3.75
CA SER A 302 17.40 -10.99 3.61
C SER A 302 17.25 -12.38 4.19
N SER A 303 17.56 -13.40 3.39
CA SER A 303 17.52 -14.81 3.78
C SER A 303 18.94 -15.41 3.88
N SER A 304 19.03 -16.72 4.10
CA SER A 304 20.30 -17.45 4.07
C SER A 304 20.92 -17.58 2.66
N SER A 305 20.20 -17.19 1.60
CA SER A 305 20.69 -17.29 0.21
C SER A 305 20.27 -16.13 -0.72
N SER A 306 19.55 -15.12 -0.21
CA SER A 306 19.08 -13.98 -1.02
C SER A 306 19.00 -12.66 -0.23
N VAL A 307 19.04 -11.55 -0.95
CA VAL A 307 18.79 -10.20 -0.44
C VAL A 307 17.82 -9.49 -1.37
N THR A 308 16.75 -8.93 -0.82
CA THR A 308 15.83 -8.08 -1.57
C THR A 308 16.15 -6.62 -1.30
N PHE A 309 16.68 -5.95 -2.32
CA PHE A 309 16.92 -4.51 -2.29
C PHE A 309 15.69 -3.76 -2.79
N GLU A 310 15.40 -2.59 -2.21
CA GLU A 310 14.36 -1.67 -2.68
C GLU A 310 14.98 -0.30 -3.02
N VAL A 311 14.74 0.17 -4.24
CA VAL A 311 15.13 1.51 -4.67
C VAL A 311 14.00 2.48 -4.39
N ARG A 312 14.29 3.53 -3.63
CA ARG A 312 13.32 4.56 -3.25
C ARG A 312 13.71 5.93 -3.78
N ASP A 313 12.70 6.78 -3.96
CA ASP A 313 12.85 8.18 -4.31
C ASP A 313 13.15 9.05 -3.09
N GLN A 314 13.28 10.36 -3.31
CA GLN A 314 13.57 11.30 -2.24
C GLN A 314 12.45 11.46 -1.22
N TYR A 315 11.24 11.01 -1.53
CA TYR A 315 10.04 11.04 -0.68
C TYR A 315 9.78 9.67 -0.04
N ASN A 316 10.79 8.80 0.02
CA ASN A 316 10.71 7.45 0.60
C ASN A 316 9.86 6.43 -0.19
N ASN A 317 9.34 6.77 -1.38
CA ASN A 317 8.44 5.87 -2.12
C ASN A 317 9.18 5.06 -3.19
N PRO A 318 8.70 3.85 -3.55
CA PRO A 318 9.47 2.95 -4.40
C PRO A 318 9.52 3.41 -5.86
N VAL A 319 10.65 3.17 -6.53
CA VAL A 319 10.89 3.58 -7.92
C VAL A 319 10.97 2.38 -8.83
N SER A 320 9.96 2.21 -9.70
CA SER A 320 9.95 1.16 -10.72
C SER A 320 10.88 1.47 -11.92
N GLY A 321 11.48 0.44 -12.51
CA GLY A 321 12.39 0.54 -13.65
C GLY A 321 13.75 1.20 -13.34
N ALA A 322 14.05 1.49 -12.08
CA ALA A 322 15.34 1.98 -11.63
C ALA A 322 16.46 0.96 -11.93
N THR A 323 17.68 1.44 -12.11
CA THR A 323 18.84 0.57 -12.36
C THR A 323 19.43 0.10 -11.03
N LEU A 324 19.88 -1.15 -10.96
CA LEU A 324 20.74 -1.65 -9.90
C LEU A 324 21.93 -2.43 -10.50
N ASN A 325 23.08 -2.33 -9.84
CA ASN A 325 24.25 -3.16 -10.06
C ASN A 325 24.62 -3.83 -8.74
N ALA A 326 24.91 -5.13 -8.75
CA ALA A 326 25.20 -5.91 -7.54
C ALA A 326 26.49 -6.71 -7.70
N THR A 327 27.22 -6.92 -6.61
CA THR A 327 28.39 -7.80 -6.49
C THR A 327 28.34 -8.51 -5.14
N VAL A 328 29.14 -9.55 -4.96
CA VAL A 328 29.20 -10.30 -3.69
C VAL A 328 30.63 -10.53 -3.23
N LEU A 329 30.84 -10.47 -1.92
CA LEU A 329 32.13 -10.66 -1.25
C LEU A 329 32.00 -11.71 -0.13
N PRO A 330 32.83 -12.78 -0.09
CA PRO A 330 33.80 -13.17 -1.10
C PRO A 330 33.12 -13.53 -2.44
N ALA A 331 33.88 -13.42 -3.54
CA ALA A 331 33.32 -13.60 -4.87
C ALA A 331 32.74 -15.02 -5.06
N THR A 332 31.43 -15.08 -5.29
CA THR A 332 30.64 -16.25 -5.71
C THR A 332 29.71 -15.83 -6.87
N THR A 333 28.88 -16.74 -7.37
CA THR A 333 27.88 -16.43 -8.41
C THR A 333 26.64 -15.80 -7.76
N LEU A 334 26.16 -14.68 -8.32
CA LEU A 334 24.84 -14.11 -8.09
C LEU A 334 23.87 -14.57 -9.19
N SER A 335 22.58 -14.61 -8.87
CA SER A 335 21.47 -14.77 -9.80
C SER A 335 20.38 -13.74 -9.53
N ALA A 336 19.93 -13.04 -10.57
CA ALA A 336 18.76 -12.17 -10.53
C ALA A 336 18.20 -11.98 -11.94
N GLN A 337 16.88 -11.96 -12.11
CA GLN A 337 16.19 -11.68 -13.39
C GLN A 337 16.65 -12.55 -14.58
N GLY A 338 17.06 -13.80 -14.31
CA GLY A 338 17.60 -14.73 -15.31
C GLY A 338 19.05 -14.47 -15.72
N GLU A 339 19.71 -13.45 -15.17
CA GLU A 339 21.15 -13.22 -15.32
C GLU A 339 21.93 -13.91 -14.20
N THR A 340 23.13 -14.43 -14.51
CA THR A 340 24.05 -15.02 -13.52
C THR A 340 25.48 -14.53 -13.71
N GLY A 341 26.20 -14.33 -12.60
CA GLY A 341 27.61 -13.92 -12.63
C GLY A 341 28.14 -13.42 -11.30
N SER A 342 29.46 -13.20 -11.19
CA SER A 342 30.07 -12.70 -9.94
C SER A 342 29.77 -11.22 -9.65
N ALA A 343 29.20 -10.52 -10.63
CA ALA A 343 28.60 -9.22 -10.52
C ALA A 343 27.51 -9.11 -11.60
N LEU A 344 26.39 -8.47 -11.27
CA LEU A 344 25.25 -8.21 -12.15
C LEU A 344 25.12 -6.70 -12.36
N THR A 345 24.79 -6.26 -13.57
CA THR A 345 24.74 -4.83 -13.89
C THR A 345 23.57 -4.51 -14.82
N GLY A 346 22.81 -3.47 -14.50
CA GLY A 346 21.68 -3.05 -15.33
C GLY A 346 20.33 -3.67 -14.94
N LEU A 347 20.28 -4.41 -13.82
CA LEU A 347 19.06 -4.97 -13.23
C LEU A 347 17.99 -3.88 -13.06
N ARG A 348 16.72 -4.27 -13.14
CA ARG A 348 15.57 -3.35 -13.14
C ARG A 348 14.63 -3.61 -11.99
N THR A 349 14.26 -2.58 -11.24
CA THR A 349 13.25 -2.72 -10.19
C THR A 349 11.87 -3.01 -10.78
N ASP A 350 11.10 -3.83 -10.06
CA ASP A 350 9.71 -4.16 -10.36
C ASP A 350 8.74 -2.99 -10.08
N ALA A 351 7.42 -3.24 -10.06
CA ALA A 351 6.42 -2.23 -9.71
C ALA A 351 6.49 -1.76 -8.24
N ARG A 352 7.04 -2.58 -7.34
CA ARG A 352 7.24 -2.30 -5.91
C ARG A 352 8.60 -1.65 -5.62
N GLY A 353 9.40 -1.34 -6.64
CA GLY A 353 10.75 -0.80 -6.51
C GLY A 353 11.80 -1.83 -6.06
N GLN A 354 11.47 -3.13 -6.08
CA GLN A 354 12.27 -4.20 -5.48
C GLN A 354 13.06 -4.99 -6.53
N ILE A 355 14.21 -5.55 -6.09
CA ILE A 355 15.05 -6.50 -6.82
C ILE A 355 15.56 -7.56 -5.84
N PRO A 356 15.05 -8.81 -5.91
CA PRO A 356 15.68 -9.93 -5.24
C PRO A 356 16.97 -10.32 -5.96
N VAL A 357 18.05 -10.47 -5.19
CA VAL A 357 19.37 -10.91 -5.65
C VAL A 357 19.76 -12.14 -4.83
N SER A 358 19.84 -13.29 -5.48
CA SER A 358 20.18 -14.57 -4.84
C SER A 358 21.63 -14.95 -5.08
N LEU A 359 22.20 -15.72 -4.15
CA LEU A 359 23.44 -16.45 -4.36
C LEU A 359 23.13 -17.73 -5.14
N ASP A 360 23.80 -17.93 -6.28
CA ASP A 360 23.71 -19.20 -7.03
C ASP A 360 24.74 -20.18 -6.47
N SER A 361 24.23 -21.28 -5.91
CA SER A 361 25.01 -22.41 -5.41
C SER A 361 26.16 -22.02 -4.46
N PRO A 362 25.93 -21.18 -3.44
CA PRO A 362 26.99 -20.73 -2.54
C PRO A 362 27.57 -21.86 -1.70
N THR A 363 28.83 -21.70 -1.30
CA THR A 363 29.46 -22.57 -0.28
C THR A 363 29.22 -22.01 1.12
N ALA A 364 29.55 -22.77 2.16
CA ALA A 364 29.63 -22.27 3.52
C ALA A 364 30.38 -20.92 3.65
N GLY A 365 29.76 -19.93 4.29
CA GLY A 365 30.39 -18.66 4.64
C GLY A 365 29.40 -17.50 4.77
N THR A 366 29.84 -16.43 5.43
CA THR A 366 29.20 -15.12 5.31
C THR A 366 29.55 -14.50 3.96
N TYR A 367 28.53 -14.02 3.25
CA TYR A 367 28.66 -13.25 2.02
C TYR A 367 28.00 -11.89 2.19
N THR A 368 28.77 -10.83 2.02
CA THR A 368 28.23 -9.47 1.90
C THR A 368 27.80 -9.26 0.45
N VAL A 369 26.50 -9.15 0.18
CA VAL A 369 25.98 -8.69 -1.10
C VAL A 369 26.00 -7.17 -1.08
N GLN A 370 26.68 -6.56 -2.05
CA GLN A 370 26.83 -5.11 -2.19
C GLN A 370 26.13 -4.66 -3.46
N ALA A 371 25.23 -3.69 -3.35
CA ALA A 371 24.46 -3.17 -4.46
C ALA A 371 24.56 -1.64 -4.57
N SER A 372 24.36 -1.10 -5.78
CA SER A 372 24.37 0.34 -6.05
C SER A 372 23.47 0.71 -7.22
N ILE A 373 22.80 1.86 -7.12
CA ILE A 373 21.91 2.36 -8.18
C ILE A 373 22.62 3.11 -9.32
N ASP A 374 23.84 3.63 -9.08
CA ASP A 374 24.56 4.50 -10.04
C ASP A 374 26.02 4.09 -10.32
N ARG A 375 26.58 3.15 -9.56
CA ARG A 375 27.98 2.66 -9.68
C ARG A 375 28.04 1.15 -9.86
N ASN A 376 29.19 0.64 -10.29
CA ASN A 376 29.44 -0.80 -10.33
C ASN A 376 30.32 -1.21 -9.14
N PRO A 377 29.75 -1.79 -8.05
CA PRO A 377 30.51 -2.11 -6.85
C PRO A 377 31.60 -3.18 -7.07
N ALA A 378 31.59 -3.91 -8.19
CA ALA A 378 32.67 -4.83 -8.56
C ALA A 378 33.94 -4.13 -9.11
N THR A 379 33.86 -2.85 -9.48
CA THR A 379 34.98 -2.09 -10.07
C THR A 379 35.22 -0.72 -9.44
N ASP A 380 34.17 -0.09 -8.91
CA ASP A 380 34.23 1.19 -8.21
C ASP A 380 34.37 0.97 -6.69
N PRO A 381 34.99 1.89 -5.93
CA PRO A 381 35.04 1.77 -4.48
C PRO A 381 33.65 1.86 -3.85
N PHE A 382 33.24 0.80 -3.14
CA PHE A 382 32.04 0.74 -2.32
C PHE A 382 32.20 1.52 -1.01
N ASP A 383 31.12 2.13 -0.54
CA ASP A 383 31.07 3.04 0.61
C ASP A 383 29.72 2.90 1.33
N ALA A 384 29.67 2.11 2.41
CA ALA A 384 28.45 1.76 3.14
C ALA A 384 27.78 2.94 3.90
N SER A 385 28.27 4.17 3.75
CA SER A 385 27.62 5.39 4.22
C SER A 385 27.25 6.34 3.06
N ARG A 386 26.97 5.76 1.88
CA ARG A 386 26.41 6.46 0.73
C ARG A 386 25.09 5.80 0.37
N ARG A 387 23.97 6.44 0.71
CA ARG A 387 22.59 6.11 0.34
C ARG A 387 22.29 5.57 -1.07
N GLN A 388 23.16 5.76 -2.07
CA GLN A 388 23.04 5.11 -3.40
C GLN A 388 23.56 3.67 -3.45
N GLU A 389 24.20 3.23 -2.38
CA GLU A 389 24.91 1.98 -2.20
C GLU A 389 24.36 1.35 -0.92
N ALA A 390 24.15 0.03 -0.92
CA ALA A 390 23.65 -0.71 0.23
C ALA A 390 24.28 -2.09 0.28
N ASN A 391 24.35 -2.68 1.45
CA ASN A 391 24.82 -4.03 1.65
C ASN A 391 23.93 -4.84 2.61
N ALA A 392 23.99 -6.16 2.48
CA ALA A 392 23.48 -7.08 3.48
C ALA A 392 24.39 -8.30 3.58
N ASP A 393 24.56 -8.81 4.80
CA ASP A 393 25.27 -10.05 5.05
C ASP A 393 24.30 -11.24 4.97
N VAL A 394 24.54 -12.09 3.97
CA VAL A 394 23.90 -13.39 3.78
C VAL A 394 24.78 -14.44 4.45
N VAL A 395 24.30 -15.05 5.53
CA VAL A 395 25.01 -16.14 6.20
C VAL A 395 24.57 -17.47 5.59
N VAL A 396 25.36 -17.96 4.64
CA VAL A 396 25.22 -19.31 4.09
C VAL A 396 25.92 -20.25 5.05
N ASN A 397 25.15 -21.04 5.79
CA ASN A 397 25.75 -22.10 6.59
C ASN A 397 26.36 -23.17 5.67
N SER A 398 27.34 -23.95 6.17
CA SER A 398 27.73 -25.16 5.46
C SER A 398 26.50 -25.99 5.19
N ALA A 399 26.44 -26.63 4.02
CA ALA A 399 25.63 -27.82 3.84
C ALA A 399 26.23 -28.98 4.68
N GLY A 400 26.13 -28.88 6.01
CA GLY A 400 25.41 -29.93 6.72
C GLY A 400 23.96 -29.85 6.22
N THR A 401 23.33 -31.00 6.00
CA THR A 401 22.10 -31.12 5.23
C THR A 401 20.88 -30.56 5.99
N GLY A 402 20.81 -29.25 6.26
CA GLY A 402 19.71 -28.60 7.01
C GLY A 402 19.99 -27.13 7.41
N PRO A 403 18.98 -26.34 7.83
CA PRO A 403 19.02 -24.88 7.96
C PRO A 403 18.88 -24.38 9.42
N GLY A 404 19.93 -23.67 9.89
CA GLY A 404 20.06 -23.17 11.28
C GLY A 404 19.04 -22.11 11.77
N THR A 405 19.30 -21.33 12.83
CA THR A 405 20.57 -21.04 13.54
C THR A 405 20.26 -20.56 14.97
N GLY A 406 21.18 -20.72 15.94
CA GLY A 406 21.27 -19.68 17.00
C GLY A 406 21.21 -20.04 18.48
N THR A 407 21.73 -21.18 18.93
CA THR A 407 22.52 -21.19 20.19
C THR A 407 23.55 -22.30 20.13
N SER A 408 24.85 -21.99 20.28
CA SER A 408 25.88 -23.03 20.29
C SER A 408 25.83 -23.79 21.63
N GLY A 409 25.08 -24.90 21.62
CA GLY A 409 25.35 -26.03 22.48
C GLY A 409 26.66 -26.71 22.06
N PRO A 410 27.12 -27.74 22.79
CA PRO A 410 28.32 -28.51 22.44
C PRO A 410 28.11 -29.45 21.23
N TYR A 411 26.97 -29.33 20.54
CA TYR A 411 26.56 -30.20 19.46
C TYR A 411 26.15 -29.39 18.24
N ASP A 412 26.45 -29.90 17.06
CA ASP A 412 25.71 -29.58 15.85
C ASP A 412 24.54 -30.57 15.72
N VAL A 413 23.38 -30.09 15.26
CA VAL A 413 22.13 -30.85 15.16
C VAL A 413 21.60 -30.63 13.76
N THR A 414 21.25 -31.68 13.03
CA THR A 414 20.83 -31.54 11.62
C THR A 414 19.84 -32.62 11.22
N TRP A 415 18.74 -32.25 10.58
CA TRP A 415 17.78 -33.17 9.96
C TRP A 415 18.37 -33.79 8.69
N ASP A 416 18.73 -35.09 8.69
CA ASP A 416 19.22 -35.73 7.46
C ASP A 416 18.05 -36.08 6.51
N GLY A 417 17.56 -35.06 5.79
CA GLY A 417 16.55 -35.21 4.75
C GLY A 417 16.94 -36.21 3.66
N GLY A 418 18.25 -36.39 3.40
CA GLY A 418 18.75 -37.39 2.46
C GLY A 418 18.63 -38.83 2.98
N ALA A 419 18.80 -39.06 4.29
CA ALA A 419 18.48 -40.33 4.92
C ALA A 419 16.97 -40.57 5.01
N MET A 420 16.16 -39.53 5.22
CA MET A 420 14.69 -39.61 5.24
C MET A 420 14.12 -40.03 3.88
N ASP A 421 14.57 -39.43 2.78
CA ASP A 421 14.31 -39.84 1.40
C ASP A 421 14.73 -41.31 1.18
N ALA A 422 15.99 -41.64 1.49
CA ALA A 422 16.51 -42.99 1.30
C ALA A 422 15.79 -44.08 2.13
N ALA A 423 15.18 -43.71 3.26
CA ALA A 423 14.37 -44.60 4.10
C ALA A 423 12.91 -44.69 3.64
N GLY A 424 12.31 -43.58 3.21
CA GLY A 424 10.93 -43.49 2.73
C GLY A 424 10.74 -44.05 1.30
N GLY A 425 11.80 -44.06 0.49
CA GLY A 425 11.75 -44.53 -0.89
C GLY A 425 10.88 -43.62 -1.77
N SER A 426 10.18 -44.18 -2.76
CA SER A 426 9.35 -43.42 -3.72
C SER A 426 8.11 -42.74 -3.13
N ALA A 427 8.02 -42.62 -1.80
CA ALA A 427 6.98 -41.92 -1.06
C ALA A 427 7.55 -40.71 -0.28
N VAL A 428 8.85 -40.44 -0.37
CA VAL A 428 9.52 -39.33 0.30
C VAL A 428 10.60 -38.78 -0.62
N ASP A 429 10.43 -37.56 -1.12
CA ASP A 429 11.40 -36.87 -1.97
C ASP A 429 12.02 -35.69 -1.19
N TYR A 430 13.35 -35.63 -1.08
CA TYR A 430 14.02 -34.50 -0.42
C TYR A 430 14.59 -33.47 -1.40
N TYR A 431 14.06 -32.26 -1.32
CA TYR A 431 14.46 -31.11 -2.12
C TYR A 431 15.48 -30.26 -1.36
N SER A 432 16.76 -30.58 -1.54
CA SER A 432 17.89 -29.89 -0.88
C SER A 432 18.08 -28.42 -1.29
N ALA A 433 17.38 -27.93 -2.32
CA ALA A 433 17.45 -26.55 -2.78
C ALA A 433 16.67 -25.55 -1.89
N ASN A 434 15.66 -26.03 -1.16
CA ASN A 434 14.78 -25.26 -0.27
C ASN A 434 14.52 -25.99 1.06
N ASP A 435 15.38 -26.95 1.37
CA ASP A 435 15.31 -27.85 2.53
C ASP A 435 13.88 -28.36 2.84
N THR A 436 13.26 -28.98 1.84
CA THR A 436 11.89 -29.49 1.95
C THR A 436 11.86 -31.00 1.72
N VAL A 437 11.40 -31.75 2.72
CA VAL A 437 10.97 -33.14 2.53
C VAL A 437 9.51 -33.14 2.09
N VAL A 438 9.25 -33.68 0.90
CA VAL A 438 7.90 -33.92 0.40
C VAL A 438 7.51 -35.36 0.73
N VAL A 439 6.37 -35.57 1.37
CA VAL A 439 5.89 -36.91 1.78
C VAL A 439 4.58 -37.25 1.07
N ASP A 440 4.57 -38.36 0.34
CA ASP A 440 3.35 -38.93 -0.25
C ASP A 440 2.54 -39.69 0.82
N SER A 441 1.60 -38.98 1.43
CA SER A 441 0.64 -39.52 2.40
C SER A 441 -0.19 -40.68 1.86
N SER A 442 -0.38 -40.73 0.53
CA SER A 442 -1.14 -41.79 -0.13
C SER A 442 -0.37 -43.11 -0.20
N SER A 443 0.97 -43.03 -0.14
CA SER A 443 1.87 -44.18 -0.09
C SER A 443 2.28 -44.57 1.34
N ILE A 444 2.47 -43.61 2.26
CA ILE A 444 2.84 -43.84 3.66
C ILE A 444 2.09 -42.92 4.64
N SER A 445 1.58 -43.46 5.76
CA SER A 445 0.95 -42.65 6.82
C SER A 445 1.90 -42.25 7.95
N GLN A 446 3.18 -42.66 7.85
CA GLN A 446 4.24 -42.34 8.80
C GLN A 446 5.56 -42.22 8.02
N VAL A 447 6.39 -41.24 8.38
CA VAL A 447 7.76 -41.05 7.87
C VAL A 447 8.74 -41.15 9.03
N ASP A 448 9.86 -41.82 8.83
CA ASP A 448 10.95 -41.81 9.81
C ASP A 448 11.73 -40.51 9.68
N GLY A 449 11.65 -39.66 10.69
CA GLY A 449 12.49 -38.49 10.89
C GLY A 449 13.87 -38.91 11.41
N VAL A 450 14.93 -38.41 10.76
CA VAL A 450 16.32 -38.74 11.06
C VAL A 450 17.08 -37.46 11.39
N VAL A 451 17.74 -37.43 12.55
CA VAL A 451 18.59 -36.30 12.97
C VAL A 451 19.98 -36.78 13.36
N ASP A 452 20.98 -36.20 12.72
CA ASP A 452 22.38 -36.36 13.06
C ASP A 452 22.79 -35.36 14.16
N VAL A 453 23.59 -35.85 15.10
CA VAL A 453 24.18 -35.03 16.17
C VAL A 453 25.66 -35.34 16.31
N VAL A 454 26.49 -34.31 16.08
CA VAL A 454 27.95 -34.38 16.20
C VAL A 454 28.46 -33.35 17.20
N ASP A 455 29.64 -33.56 17.76
CA ASP A 455 30.32 -32.59 18.62
C ASP A 455 30.69 -31.36 17.79
N SER A 456 30.24 -30.17 18.21
CA SER A 456 30.32 -28.94 17.38
C SER A 456 31.76 -28.47 17.10
N ASP A 457 32.73 -28.88 17.93
CA ASP A 457 34.13 -28.48 17.80
C ASP A 457 34.95 -29.47 16.94
N SER A 458 34.59 -30.76 16.97
CA SER A 458 35.37 -31.84 16.35
C SER A 458 34.70 -32.53 15.17
N GLY A 459 33.37 -32.44 15.05
CA GLY A 459 32.57 -33.20 14.08
C GLY A 459 32.50 -34.71 14.39
N ASP A 460 32.97 -35.16 15.56
CA ASP A 460 32.87 -36.55 15.98
C ASP A 460 31.42 -36.89 16.41
N GLN A 461 30.93 -38.07 16.01
CA GLN A 461 29.60 -38.57 16.35
C GLN A 461 29.42 -38.77 17.86
N VAL A 462 28.32 -38.26 18.44
CA VAL A 462 28.10 -38.30 19.90
C VAL A 462 26.88 -39.14 20.27
N ALA A 463 27.10 -40.21 21.03
CA ALA A 463 26.05 -41.14 21.48
C ALA A 463 25.43 -40.76 22.84
N ASN A 464 24.15 -41.07 23.02
CA ASN A 464 23.31 -40.80 24.20
C ASN A 464 23.04 -39.30 24.46
N VAL A 465 23.01 -38.48 23.40
CA VAL A 465 22.53 -37.09 23.47
C VAL A 465 21.01 -37.09 23.35
N SER A 466 20.32 -36.34 24.22
CA SER A 466 18.87 -36.18 24.16
C SER A 466 18.49 -35.18 23.06
N VAL A 467 17.62 -35.60 22.14
CA VAL A 467 17.06 -34.77 21.06
C VAL A 467 15.56 -34.63 21.31
N ASP A 468 15.10 -33.40 21.53
CA ASP A 468 13.68 -33.07 21.67
C ASP A 468 13.13 -32.62 20.31
N PHE A 469 12.10 -33.30 19.81
CA PHE A 469 11.42 -33.00 18.56
C PHE A 469 10.14 -32.18 18.77
N ALA A 470 9.83 -31.27 17.83
CA ALA A 470 8.61 -30.46 17.87
C ALA A 470 8.13 -30.07 16.45
N THR A 471 6.99 -29.39 16.37
CA THR A 471 6.46 -28.83 15.11
C THR A 471 5.71 -27.51 15.39
N ASN A 472 5.60 -26.66 14.36
CA ASN A 472 4.68 -25.51 14.38
C ASN A 472 3.23 -25.93 14.07
N ASP A 473 3.01 -27.08 13.43
CA ASP A 473 1.68 -27.61 13.10
C ASP A 473 1.54 -29.11 13.42
N SER A 474 0.99 -29.39 14.59
CA SER A 474 0.70 -30.75 15.06
C SER A 474 -0.58 -31.35 14.46
N SER A 475 -1.24 -30.67 13.52
CA SER A 475 -2.30 -31.26 12.69
C SER A 475 -1.73 -31.94 11.44
N VAL A 476 -0.57 -31.50 10.96
CA VAL A 476 0.20 -32.11 9.85
C VAL A 476 1.16 -33.17 10.39
N LEU A 477 1.96 -32.84 11.42
CA LEU A 477 2.89 -33.76 12.09
C LEU A 477 2.29 -34.24 13.43
N THR A 478 1.41 -35.23 13.33
CA THR A 478 0.38 -35.53 14.36
C THR A 478 0.84 -36.32 15.58
N SER A 479 1.94 -37.08 15.48
CA SER A 479 2.57 -37.79 16.60
C SER A 479 3.97 -38.26 16.22
N GLY A 480 4.78 -38.69 17.20
CA GLY A 480 6.20 -39.00 16.99
C GLY A 480 7.12 -37.78 17.14
N LEU A 481 6.67 -36.75 17.85
CA LEU A 481 7.45 -35.56 18.20
C LEU A 481 7.62 -35.49 19.73
N ASP A 482 8.29 -36.51 20.25
CA ASP A 482 8.68 -36.65 21.66
C ASP A 482 10.21 -36.43 21.79
N THR A 483 10.85 -36.98 22.83
CA THR A 483 12.31 -37.01 22.99
C THR A 483 12.88 -38.37 22.57
N ASP A 484 13.96 -38.41 21.80
CA ASP A 484 14.79 -39.61 21.58
C ASP A 484 16.25 -39.39 22.03
N VAL A 485 17.09 -40.43 21.98
CA VAL A 485 18.52 -40.35 22.29
C VAL A 485 19.40 -40.90 21.17
N THR A 486 20.48 -40.19 20.85
CA THR A 486 21.38 -40.54 19.76
C THR A 486 22.08 -41.87 19.97
N ASP A 487 22.26 -42.62 18.88
CA ASP A 487 22.86 -43.94 18.89
C ASP A 487 24.41 -43.90 18.80
N GLY A 488 25.05 -45.06 18.60
CA GLY A 488 26.51 -45.17 18.50
C GLY A 488 27.15 -44.45 17.29
N SER A 489 26.33 -43.95 16.37
CA SER A 489 26.68 -43.17 15.18
C SER A 489 26.23 -41.70 15.28
N GLY A 490 25.70 -41.26 16.43
CA GLY A 490 25.22 -39.89 16.62
C GLY A 490 23.82 -39.63 16.07
N VAL A 491 23.11 -40.65 15.59
CA VAL A 491 21.79 -40.50 14.97
C VAL A 491 20.69 -40.68 16.00
N ALA A 492 19.74 -39.75 16.08
CA ALA A 492 18.45 -39.91 16.74
C ALA A 492 17.35 -40.11 15.67
N THR A 493 16.34 -40.93 15.96
CA THR A 493 15.31 -41.27 14.96
C THR A 493 13.93 -41.31 15.58
N THR A 494 12.94 -40.71 14.92
CA THR A 494 11.55 -40.76 15.38
C THR A 494 10.59 -41.02 14.23
N THR A 495 9.59 -41.88 14.46
CA THR A 495 8.57 -42.21 13.44
C THR A 495 7.42 -41.22 13.55
N ILE A 496 7.40 -40.22 12.66
CA ILE A 496 6.43 -39.13 12.64
C ILE A 496 5.18 -39.56 11.86
N SER A 497 3.99 -39.42 12.45
CA SER A 497 2.73 -39.67 11.74
C SER A 497 2.28 -38.42 10.99
N VAL A 498 2.04 -38.58 9.69
CA VAL A 498 1.85 -37.46 8.75
C VAL A 498 0.42 -37.41 8.20
N VAL A 499 -0.06 -36.19 7.94
CA VAL A 499 -1.33 -35.84 7.30
C VAL A 499 -1.07 -34.70 6.32
N ASP A 500 -1.82 -34.64 5.21
CA ASP A 500 -1.60 -33.65 4.14
C ASP A 500 -1.62 -32.20 4.65
N GLY A 501 -0.68 -31.39 4.14
CA GLY A 501 -0.45 -30.02 4.58
C GLY A 501 1.03 -29.65 4.53
N VAL A 502 1.36 -28.48 5.08
CA VAL A 502 2.74 -27.99 5.17
C VAL A 502 3.04 -27.65 6.62
N ALA A 503 4.15 -28.16 7.13
CA ALA A 503 4.63 -27.89 8.48
C ALA A 503 6.15 -27.73 8.51
N THR A 504 6.64 -27.18 9.61
CA THR A 504 8.06 -27.18 9.98
C THR A 504 8.25 -28.17 11.11
N ALA A 505 9.17 -29.11 10.95
CA ALA A 505 9.67 -29.96 12.02
C ALA A 505 10.86 -29.26 12.70
N TYR A 506 11.00 -29.41 14.01
CA TYR A 506 12.09 -28.84 14.81
C TYR A 506 12.78 -29.98 15.55
N ALA A 507 14.11 -29.94 15.62
CA ALA A 507 14.90 -30.82 16.48
C ALA A 507 15.83 -29.96 17.34
N THR A 508 15.92 -30.26 18.63
CA THR A 508 16.76 -29.48 19.56
C THR A 508 17.60 -30.40 20.45
N ALA A 509 18.88 -30.10 20.64
CA ALA A 509 19.76 -30.86 21.53
C ALA A 509 20.87 -29.98 22.13
N GLY A 510 21.05 -30.07 23.45
CA GLY A 510 22.16 -29.39 24.16
C GLY A 510 22.18 -27.84 24.10
N GLY A 511 21.13 -27.21 23.54
CA GLY A 511 21.06 -25.77 23.28
C GLY A 511 21.09 -25.40 21.79
N SER A 512 21.52 -26.32 20.92
CA SER A 512 21.48 -26.19 19.46
C SER A 512 20.14 -26.69 18.91
N PHE A 513 19.75 -26.24 17.72
CA PHE A 513 18.53 -26.66 17.05
C PHE A 513 18.66 -26.60 15.53
N ASP A 514 17.75 -27.31 14.86
CA ASP A 514 17.58 -27.33 13.41
C ASP A 514 16.10 -27.43 13.03
N THR A 515 15.75 -27.00 11.81
CA THR A 515 14.36 -26.95 11.32
C THR A 515 14.21 -27.50 9.92
N LEU A 516 13.22 -28.35 9.66
CA LEU A 516 13.01 -28.96 8.34
C LEU A 516 11.62 -28.61 7.81
N HIS A 517 11.51 -28.15 6.55
CA HIS A 517 10.19 -28.02 5.93
C HIS A 517 9.66 -29.39 5.49
N VAL A 518 8.42 -29.69 5.86
CA VAL A 518 7.74 -30.93 5.51
C VAL A 518 6.45 -30.59 4.77
N LYS A 519 6.39 -30.96 3.49
CA LYS A 519 5.20 -30.80 2.63
C LYS A 519 4.59 -32.17 2.38
N VAL A 520 3.50 -32.47 3.07
CA VAL A 520 2.79 -33.74 2.93
C VAL A 520 1.70 -33.57 1.86
N VAL A 521 1.76 -34.35 0.78
CA VAL A 521 0.86 -34.23 -0.39
C VAL A 521 0.64 -35.56 -1.10
N SER A 522 -0.56 -35.80 -1.62
CA SER A 522 -0.80 -36.81 -2.67
C SER A 522 -0.46 -36.26 -4.07
N ALA A 523 0.35 -36.98 -4.88
CA ALA A 523 1.26 -36.42 -5.92
C ALA A 523 0.86 -36.41 -7.43
N THR A 524 1.72 -35.75 -8.30
CA THR A 524 2.34 -36.14 -9.64
C THR A 524 3.68 -35.33 -9.96
N GLY A 525 4.24 -35.19 -11.22
CA GLY A 525 5.47 -34.36 -11.50
C GLY A 525 6.22 -34.28 -12.91
N GLY A 526 6.42 -33.08 -13.53
CA GLY A 526 7.12 -32.74 -14.84
C GLY A 526 6.49 -31.61 -15.75
N GLY A 527 6.94 -31.16 -16.96
CA GLY A 527 6.30 -30.00 -17.72
C GLY A 527 5.78 -30.18 -19.19
N GLY A 528 5.13 -29.18 -19.85
CA GLY A 528 4.53 -29.44 -21.20
C GLY A 528 4.04 -28.37 -22.23
N GLY A 529 3.72 -27.08 -21.97
CA GLY A 529 3.51 -25.77 -22.70
C GLY A 529 2.98 -25.45 -24.15
N GLY A 530 3.55 -24.52 -24.92
CA GLY A 530 3.26 -24.27 -26.37
C GLY A 530 1.81 -24.06 -26.89
N GLY A 531 1.21 -22.91 -26.58
CA GLY A 531 -0.05 -22.37 -27.15
C GLY A 531 -0.15 -20.86 -26.81
N SER A 532 -1.32 -20.22 -26.84
CA SER A 532 -1.44 -18.79 -26.50
C SER A 532 -1.21 -18.55 -25.00
N GLY A 533 -0.01 -18.09 -24.64
CA GLY A 533 0.49 -17.91 -23.27
C GLY A 533 -0.14 -16.75 -22.51
N ASP A 534 -1.42 -16.90 -22.22
CA ASP A 534 -2.15 -16.19 -21.16
C ASP A 534 -2.58 -17.20 -20.08
N ALA A 535 -2.78 -18.47 -20.45
CA ALA A 535 -3.02 -19.59 -19.53
C ALA A 535 -2.42 -20.91 -20.06
N TRP A 536 -2.04 -21.81 -19.15
CA TRP A 536 -1.51 -23.12 -19.49
C TRP A 536 -1.83 -24.19 -18.44
N GLN A 537 -1.89 -25.45 -18.87
CA GLN A 537 -2.29 -26.57 -18.02
C GLN A 537 -1.08 -27.44 -17.66
N ASP A 538 -0.53 -27.35 -16.46
CA ASP A 538 0.65 -28.13 -16.04
C ASP A 538 0.26 -29.61 -15.92
N THR A 539 0.42 -30.32 -17.04
CA THR A 539 -0.09 -31.68 -17.29
C THR A 539 0.83 -32.72 -16.72
N ASN A 540 2.11 -32.40 -16.76
CA ASN A 540 3.18 -33.25 -16.33
C ASN A 540 3.45 -32.95 -14.83
N GLU A 541 3.09 -31.75 -14.30
CA GLU A 541 3.25 -31.10 -12.96
C GLU A 541 4.67 -30.56 -12.52
N ASN A 542 5.26 -29.51 -13.12
CA ASN A 542 6.60 -28.97 -12.73
C ASN A 542 6.68 -27.45 -12.50
N GLY A 543 5.60 -26.70 -12.67
CA GLY A 543 5.60 -25.24 -12.61
C GLY A 543 6.26 -24.56 -13.82
N VAL A 544 6.40 -25.24 -14.97
CA VAL A 544 7.01 -24.68 -16.19
C VAL A 544 6.24 -25.07 -17.48
N GLN A 545 5.81 -24.05 -18.21
CA GLN A 545 5.23 -24.17 -19.55
C GLN A 545 6.27 -24.65 -20.61
N ASP A 546 6.26 -25.92 -21.04
CA ASP A 546 7.07 -26.44 -22.18
C ASP A 546 6.45 -26.26 -23.62
N ALA A 547 6.05 -27.34 -24.34
CA ALA A 547 5.45 -27.30 -25.70
C ALA A 547 4.35 -28.38 -26.01
N GLY A 548 3.05 -28.06 -25.86
CA GLY A 548 1.90 -28.99 -25.76
C GLY A 548 0.69 -28.62 -24.85
N GLU A 549 0.89 -28.08 -23.63
CA GLU A 549 -0.11 -27.70 -22.61
C GLU A 549 -0.94 -26.41 -22.73
N ALA A 550 -0.48 -25.33 -23.40
CA ALA A 550 -1.11 -24.02 -23.16
C ALA A 550 -2.56 -23.95 -23.68
N VAL A 551 -3.41 -23.23 -22.95
CA VAL A 551 -4.87 -23.28 -23.11
C VAL A 551 -5.49 -21.91 -23.35
N ASP A 552 -6.57 -21.89 -24.11
CA ASP A 552 -7.38 -20.70 -24.36
C ASP A 552 -8.58 -20.74 -23.41
N ILE A 553 -8.63 -19.79 -22.47
CA ILE A 553 -9.73 -19.60 -21.52
C ILE A 553 -10.59 -18.37 -21.86
N SER A 554 -10.45 -17.80 -23.06
CA SER A 554 -11.13 -16.54 -23.45
C SER A 554 -12.65 -16.66 -23.58
N ASP A 555 -13.20 -17.87 -23.66
CA ASP A 555 -14.65 -18.14 -23.56
C ASP A 555 -15.13 -18.37 -22.10
N GLY A 556 -14.22 -18.24 -21.14
CA GLY A 556 -14.45 -18.43 -19.72
C GLY A 556 -14.51 -19.89 -19.26
N GLN A 557 -14.12 -20.88 -20.09
CA GLN A 557 -14.24 -22.30 -19.76
C GLN A 557 -12.88 -23.00 -19.66
N PHE A 558 -12.66 -23.71 -18.54
CA PHE A 558 -11.62 -24.73 -18.41
C PHE A 558 -12.17 -25.91 -17.60
N ASP A 559 -11.96 -27.15 -18.07
CA ASP A 559 -12.46 -28.36 -17.40
C ASP A 559 -11.48 -29.53 -17.56
N ASN A 560 -10.50 -29.60 -16.66
CA ASN A 560 -9.55 -30.70 -16.55
C ASN A 560 -9.06 -30.86 -15.10
N SER A 561 -9.88 -31.47 -14.25
CA SER A 561 -9.61 -31.69 -12.81
C SER A 561 -8.47 -32.70 -12.51
N SER A 562 -7.53 -32.91 -13.42
CA SER A 562 -6.40 -33.84 -13.30
C SER A 562 -5.05 -33.19 -13.64
N VAL A 563 -5.02 -31.89 -13.89
CA VAL A 563 -3.84 -31.07 -14.20
C VAL A 563 -3.98 -29.72 -13.51
N ASP A 564 -2.87 -29.02 -13.25
CA ASP A 564 -2.95 -27.68 -12.66
C ASP A 564 -3.21 -26.63 -13.75
N LEU A 565 -4.03 -25.62 -13.47
CA LEU A 565 -4.25 -24.48 -14.35
C LEU A 565 -3.46 -23.29 -13.84
N TYR A 566 -2.56 -22.77 -14.67
CA TYR A 566 -1.87 -21.50 -14.45
C TYR A 566 -2.45 -20.45 -15.40
N VAL A 567 -2.77 -19.28 -14.87
CA VAL A 567 -3.10 -18.07 -15.63
C VAL A 567 -2.02 -17.04 -15.33
N GLU A 568 -1.29 -16.62 -16.36
CA GLU A 568 -0.08 -15.80 -16.25
C GLU A 568 -0.39 -14.35 -15.86
N GLN A 569 0.58 -13.66 -15.26
CA GLN A 569 0.48 -12.22 -14.98
C GLN A 569 0.19 -11.44 -16.26
N ASP A 570 -0.68 -10.43 -16.14
CA ASP A 570 -1.15 -9.59 -17.27
C ASP A 570 -1.88 -10.38 -18.39
N ALA A 571 -2.37 -11.60 -18.11
CA ALA A 571 -3.26 -12.35 -19.00
C ALA A 571 -4.50 -11.55 -19.39
N SER A 572 -4.97 -11.74 -20.64
CA SER A 572 -6.11 -11.01 -21.20
C SER A 572 -7.39 -11.22 -20.36
N ASP A 573 -8.11 -10.12 -20.11
CA ASP A 573 -9.40 -10.13 -19.41
C ASP A 573 -10.38 -11.16 -20.00
N VAL A 574 -10.90 -12.05 -19.15
CA VAL A 574 -11.93 -13.02 -19.51
C VAL A 574 -13.30 -12.40 -19.26
N THR A 575 -14.05 -12.12 -20.33
CA THR A 575 -15.43 -11.63 -20.25
C THR A 575 -16.37 -12.65 -20.92
N ALA A 576 -17.18 -13.33 -20.11
CA ALA A 576 -18.15 -14.32 -20.58
C ALA A 576 -19.50 -14.16 -19.88
N ASP A 577 -20.53 -14.85 -20.37
CA ASP A 577 -21.81 -14.95 -19.66
C ASP A 577 -21.55 -15.66 -18.32
N THR A 578 -21.23 -16.95 -18.32
CA THR A 578 -20.76 -17.69 -17.13
C THR A 578 -19.29 -18.09 -17.30
N ILE A 579 -18.48 -17.88 -16.27
CA ILE A 579 -17.08 -18.31 -16.19
C ILE A 579 -17.02 -19.56 -15.29
N ASN A 580 -16.35 -20.61 -15.75
CA ASN A 580 -16.21 -21.88 -15.04
C ASN A 580 -14.81 -22.47 -15.27
N LEU A 581 -13.97 -22.44 -14.24
CA LEU A 581 -12.60 -22.97 -14.26
C LEU A 581 -12.52 -24.16 -13.29
N ASN A 582 -12.27 -25.36 -13.82
CA ASN A 582 -12.19 -26.60 -13.07
C ASN A 582 -10.85 -27.33 -13.33
N ALA A 583 -9.98 -27.43 -12.31
CA ALA A 583 -8.63 -27.99 -12.43
C ALA A 583 -8.22 -28.81 -11.19
N LYS A 584 -6.99 -29.35 -11.15
CA LYS A 584 -6.41 -29.98 -9.96
C LYS A 584 -6.02 -28.90 -8.95
N ASN A 585 -5.01 -28.08 -9.26
CA ASN A 585 -4.79 -26.76 -8.64
C ASN A 585 -5.14 -25.64 -9.63
N ILE A 586 -5.51 -24.46 -9.13
CA ILE A 586 -5.71 -23.24 -9.95
C ILE A 586 -4.82 -22.13 -9.39
N ILE A 587 -3.98 -21.54 -10.24
CA ILE A 587 -3.11 -20.41 -9.93
C ILE A 587 -3.51 -19.26 -10.86
N LEU A 588 -3.99 -18.16 -10.27
CA LEU A 588 -4.28 -16.91 -10.97
C LEU A 588 -3.27 -15.84 -10.52
N GLU A 589 -2.39 -15.43 -11.43
CA GLU A 589 -1.37 -14.41 -11.17
C GLU A 589 -1.93 -12.96 -11.28
N PRO A 590 -1.17 -11.93 -10.82
CA PRO A 590 -1.68 -10.57 -10.73
C PRO A 590 -2.12 -9.92 -12.04
N ASN A 591 -3.02 -8.95 -11.90
CA ASN A 591 -3.64 -8.15 -12.96
C ASN A 591 -4.61 -8.91 -13.89
N PHE A 592 -4.78 -10.23 -13.73
CA PHE A 592 -5.84 -10.98 -14.40
C PHE A 592 -7.24 -10.51 -13.95
N THR A 593 -8.16 -10.33 -14.90
CA THR A 593 -9.56 -9.96 -14.61
C THR A 593 -10.56 -10.93 -15.24
N ALA A 594 -11.48 -11.45 -14.43
CA ALA A 594 -12.61 -12.27 -14.83
C ALA A 594 -13.93 -11.52 -14.58
N GLN A 595 -14.73 -11.29 -15.63
CA GLN A 595 -15.96 -10.49 -15.57
C GLN A 595 -17.18 -11.21 -16.14
N SER A 596 -18.30 -11.13 -15.40
CA SER A 596 -19.63 -11.58 -15.83
C SER A 596 -20.69 -10.49 -15.61
N SER A 597 -21.71 -10.42 -16.47
CA SER A 597 -22.70 -9.33 -16.46
C SER A 597 -24.17 -9.71 -16.69
N GLY A 598 -24.48 -10.98 -16.99
CA GLY A 598 -25.87 -11.42 -17.12
C GLY A 598 -26.54 -11.75 -15.78
N ASN A 599 -27.87 -11.68 -15.74
CA ASN A 599 -28.63 -11.95 -14.52
C ASN A 599 -28.69 -13.45 -14.25
N GLY A 600 -28.21 -13.90 -13.09
CA GLY A 600 -28.10 -15.32 -12.72
C GLY A 600 -26.86 -16.02 -13.26
N ASP A 601 -25.98 -15.30 -13.95
CA ASP A 601 -24.68 -15.81 -14.39
C ASP A 601 -23.70 -15.89 -13.21
N LYS A 602 -22.61 -16.66 -13.35
CA LYS A 602 -21.68 -16.93 -12.24
C LYS A 602 -20.22 -16.90 -12.67
N ILE A 603 -19.36 -16.63 -11.71
CA ILE A 603 -17.94 -17.02 -11.77
C ILE A 603 -17.78 -18.21 -10.83
N VAL A 604 -17.36 -19.35 -11.38
CA VAL A 604 -17.14 -20.60 -10.64
C VAL A 604 -15.69 -21.01 -10.82
N ILE A 605 -14.97 -21.13 -9.71
CA ILE A 605 -13.60 -21.65 -9.64
C ILE A 605 -13.65 -22.91 -8.78
N THR A 606 -13.19 -24.03 -9.31
CA THR A 606 -13.19 -25.33 -8.64
C THR A 606 -11.83 -26.00 -8.81
N ALA A 607 -11.15 -26.25 -7.70
CA ALA A 607 -9.92 -27.02 -7.66
C ALA A 607 -10.15 -28.34 -6.89
N ALA A 608 -9.55 -29.43 -7.36
CA ALA A 608 -9.49 -30.66 -6.58
C ALA A 608 -8.65 -30.45 -5.30
N ASP A 609 -7.55 -29.71 -5.40
CA ASP A 609 -6.52 -29.58 -4.37
C ASP A 609 -6.42 -28.14 -3.82
N SER A 610 -5.92 -27.16 -4.58
CA SER A 610 -5.79 -25.78 -4.06
C SER A 610 -6.10 -24.68 -5.08
N VAL A 611 -6.48 -23.51 -4.57
CA VAL A 611 -6.64 -22.28 -5.36
C VAL A 611 -5.72 -21.20 -4.80
N VAL A 612 -4.88 -20.63 -5.67
CA VAL A 612 -4.07 -19.44 -5.39
C VAL A 612 -4.53 -18.33 -6.32
N ILE A 613 -4.83 -17.18 -5.74
CA ILE A 613 -5.19 -15.95 -6.42
C ILE A 613 -4.29 -14.86 -5.82
N ASP A 614 -3.41 -14.27 -6.62
CA ASP A 614 -2.60 -13.12 -6.22
C ASP A 614 -2.93 -11.96 -7.14
N GLY A 615 -3.33 -10.81 -6.61
CA GLY A 615 -3.56 -9.57 -7.36
C GLY A 615 -4.62 -9.60 -8.49
N ALA A 616 -5.45 -10.65 -8.59
CA ALA A 616 -6.46 -10.77 -9.64
C ALA A 616 -7.83 -10.17 -9.22
N THR A 617 -8.70 -9.92 -10.21
CA THR A 617 -10.06 -9.39 -10.01
C THR A 617 -11.12 -10.35 -10.53
N LEU A 618 -12.09 -10.73 -9.70
CA LEU A 618 -13.29 -11.49 -10.04
C LEU A 618 -14.53 -10.61 -9.83
N GLU A 619 -15.23 -10.21 -10.89
CA GLU A 619 -16.40 -9.32 -10.77
C GLU A 619 -17.65 -9.85 -11.48
N THR A 620 -18.78 -9.86 -10.75
CA THR A 620 -20.12 -10.01 -11.33
C THR A 620 -20.93 -8.71 -11.20
N SER A 621 -21.65 -8.34 -12.25
CA SER A 621 -22.50 -7.13 -12.27
C SER A 621 -24.00 -7.38 -12.49
N GLY A 622 -24.37 -8.60 -12.90
CA GLY A 622 -25.76 -9.01 -13.08
C GLY A 622 -26.53 -9.22 -11.76
N SER A 623 -27.86 -9.25 -11.81
CA SER A 623 -28.68 -9.55 -10.64
C SER A 623 -28.61 -11.04 -10.27
N ASN A 624 -28.43 -11.35 -8.98
CA ASN A 624 -28.21 -12.70 -8.47
C ASN A 624 -27.03 -13.41 -9.16
N ALA A 625 -25.95 -12.68 -9.43
CA ALA A 625 -24.78 -13.19 -10.11
C ALA A 625 -23.66 -13.47 -9.11
N ASP A 626 -23.37 -14.74 -8.85
CA ASP A 626 -22.57 -15.16 -7.70
C ASP A 626 -21.11 -15.45 -8.08
N VAL A 627 -20.20 -15.25 -7.12
CA VAL A 627 -18.82 -15.79 -7.20
C VAL A 627 -18.70 -16.97 -6.24
N SER A 628 -18.29 -18.13 -6.77
CA SER A 628 -18.07 -19.35 -6.01
C SER A 628 -16.64 -19.84 -6.23
N ILE A 629 -15.87 -19.96 -5.16
CA ILE A 629 -14.50 -20.49 -5.17
C ILE A 629 -14.47 -21.71 -4.27
N THR A 630 -14.11 -22.87 -4.80
CA THR A 630 -14.11 -24.15 -4.07
C THR A 630 -12.80 -24.90 -4.27
N ALA A 631 -12.20 -25.38 -3.19
CA ALA A 631 -10.99 -26.22 -3.21
C ALA A 631 -11.11 -27.39 -2.22
N GLY A 632 -10.63 -28.59 -2.60
CA GLY A 632 -10.56 -29.73 -1.66
C GLY A 632 -9.52 -29.55 -0.55
N GLY A 633 -8.56 -28.65 -0.74
CA GLY A 633 -7.56 -28.19 0.23
C GLY A 633 -7.65 -26.67 0.43
N SER A 634 -6.51 -25.96 0.43
CA SER A 634 -6.48 -24.54 0.84
C SER A 634 -6.77 -23.56 -0.30
N ILE A 635 -7.32 -22.39 0.06
CA ILE A 635 -7.52 -21.23 -0.80
C ILE A 635 -6.68 -20.06 -0.27
N SER A 636 -5.87 -19.45 -1.14
CA SER A 636 -5.07 -18.25 -0.81
C SER A 636 -5.37 -17.12 -1.79
N ALA A 637 -5.95 -16.04 -1.29
CA ALA A 637 -6.31 -14.83 -2.02
C ALA A 637 -5.53 -13.63 -1.46
N ILE A 638 -4.43 -13.23 -2.09
CA ILE A 638 -3.60 -12.10 -1.67
C ILE A 638 -3.80 -10.93 -2.65
N GLY A 639 -3.97 -9.70 -2.15
CA GLY A 639 -4.19 -8.51 -2.98
C GLY A 639 -5.40 -8.60 -3.94
N THR A 640 -6.30 -9.56 -3.71
CA THR A 640 -7.32 -10.01 -4.66
C THR A 640 -8.60 -9.20 -4.49
N THR A 641 -9.28 -8.86 -5.58
CA THR A 641 -10.62 -8.25 -5.52
C THR A 641 -11.68 -9.26 -5.97
N VAL A 642 -12.61 -9.59 -5.07
CA VAL A 642 -13.83 -10.34 -5.40
C VAL A 642 -15.03 -9.44 -5.17
N ARG A 643 -15.81 -9.19 -6.22
CA ARG A 643 -16.93 -8.25 -6.18
C ARG A 643 -18.18 -8.85 -6.81
N THR A 644 -19.31 -8.74 -6.13
CA THR A 644 -20.63 -8.97 -6.73
C THR A 644 -21.47 -7.70 -6.63
N GLN A 645 -22.53 -7.64 -7.45
CA GLN A 645 -23.50 -6.56 -7.42
C GLN A 645 -24.93 -7.16 -7.45
N ASN A 646 -25.93 -6.38 -7.03
CA ASN A 646 -27.35 -6.67 -7.28
C ASN A 646 -27.87 -8.02 -6.72
N GLN A 647 -27.58 -8.33 -5.45
CA GLN A 647 -27.95 -9.57 -4.73
C GLN A 647 -27.18 -10.82 -5.20
N GLY A 648 -25.94 -10.67 -5.66
CA GLY A 648 -25.03 -11.81 -5.90
C GLY A 648 -24.24 -12.15 -4.63
N ASP A 649 -24.08 -13.43 -4.34
CA ASP A 649 -23.36 -13.89 -3.15
C ASP A 649 -21.88 -14.20 -3.45
N ILE A 650 -21.01 -14.07 -2.43
CA ILE A 650 -19.61 -14.54 -2.49
C ILE A 650 -19.49 -15.76 -1.58
N SER A 651 -19.17 -16.91 -2.15
CA SER A 651 -18.97 -18.17 -1.44
C SER A 651 -17.55 -18.69 -1.64
N VAL A 652 -16.81 -18.90 -0.56
CA VAL A 652 -15.47 -19.50 -0.57
C VAL A 652 -15.50 -20.74 0.33
N ASP A 653 -15.23 -21.91 -0.24
CA ASP A 653 -15.31 -23.23 0.41
C ASP A 653 -13.97 -23.96 0.24
N ALA A 654 -13.23 -24.14 1.33
CA ALA A 654 -11.92 -24.78 1.36
C ALA A 654 -11.93 -25.98 2.29
N GLY A 655 -11.52 -27.17 1.82
CA GLY A 655 -11.26 -28.29 2.72
C GLY A 655 -10.05 -28.06 3.65
N GLY A 656 -9.18 -27.11 3.31
CA GLY A 656 -8.04 -26.64 4.10
C GLY A 656 -8.23 -25.24 4.68
N ASN A 657 -7.19 -24.40 4.61
CA ASN A 657 -7.22 -23.02 5.11
C ASN A 657 -7.81 -22.05 4.07
N ILE A 658 -8.44 -20.97 4.51
CA ILE A 658 -8.69 -19.77 3.69
C ILE A 658 -7.76 -18.65 4.16
N THR A 659 -6.95 -18.11 3.27
CA THR A 659 -6.15 -16.89 3.50
C THR A 659 -6.64 -15.77 2.61
N ALA A 660 -6.99 -14.61 3.17
CA ALA A 660 -7.42 -13.42 2.43
C ALA A 660 -6.66 -12.17 2.93
N SER A 661 -5.46 -11.92 2.42
CA SER A 661 -4.59 -10.82 2.90
C SER A 661 -4.50 -9.67 1.90
N GLN A 662 -4.72 -8.42 2.36
CA GLN A 662 -4.79 -7.21 1.51
C GLN A 662 -5.85 -7.29 0.39
N SER A 663 -6.85 -8.16 0.56
CA SER A 663 -7.87 -8.46 -0.43
C SER A 663 -9.18 -7.68 -0.15
N THR A 664 -9.99 -7.48 -1.19
CA THR A 664 -11.33 -6.90 -1.08
C THR A 664 -12.39 -7.95 -1.40
N LEU A 665 -13.34 -8.19 -0.50
CA LEU A 665 -14.51 -9.03 -0.70
C LEU A 665 -15.76 -8.14 -0.55
N ASP A 666 -16.44 -7.79 -1.64
CA ASP A 666 -17.61 -6.88 -1.61
C ASP A 666 -18.83 -7.50 -2.30
N ALA A 667 -19.78 -7.97 -1.48
CA ALA A 667 -21.09 -8.49 -1.86
C ALA A 667 -22.17 -7.40 -1.74
N SER A 668 -22.10 -6.43 -2.65
CA SER A 668 -22.89 -5.19 -2.61
C SER A 668 -24.36 -5.35 -3.01
N ASN A 669 -25.27 -4.67 -2.30
CA ASN A 669 -26.72 -4.65 -2.51
C ASN A 669 -27.40 -6.00 -2.24
N LYS A 670 -27.42 -6.41 -0.96
CA LYS A 670 -27.96 -7.66 -0.41
C LYS A 670 -27.29 -8.94 -0.92
N GLY A 671 -25.97 -8.93 -1.04
CA GLY A 671 -25.21 -10.16 -1.12
C GLY A 671 -24.78 -10.61 0.29
N GLU A 672 -24.68 -11.92 0.49
CA GLU A 672 -23.99 -12.52 1.64
C GLU A 672 -22.55 -12.93 1.26
N ILE A 673 -21.63 -12.82 2.21
CA ILE A 673 -20.28 -13.40 2.11
C ILE A 673 -20.22 -14.62 3.03
N THR A 674 -19.96 -15.80 2.47
CA THR A 674 -19.72 -17.03 3.25
C THR A 674 -18.30 -17.54 3.02
N LEU A 675 -17.55 -17.71 4.10
CA LEU A 675 -16.25 -18.40 4.09
C LEU A 675 -16.37 -19.67 4.94
N ASP A 676 -16.21 -20.84 4.34
CA ASP A 676 -16.21 -22.15 5.01
C ASP A 676 -14.83 -22.81 4.81
N ALA A 677 -14.13 -23.10 5.90
CA ALA A 677 -12.78 -23.65 5.92
C ALA A 677 -12.71 -24.87 6.83
N GLY A 678 -12.25 -26.00 6.31
CA GLY A 678 -11.89 -27.17 7.12
C GLY A 678 -10.74 -26.89 8.11
N GLY A 679 -9.89 -25.90 7.79
CA GLY A 679 -8.80 -25.39 8.63
C GLY A 679 -9.07 -23.99 9.17
N ASN A 680 -8.04 -23.14 9.15
CA ASN A 680 -8.05 -21.77 9.63
C ASN A 680 -8.63 -20.79 8.59
N ILE A 681 -9.19 -19.67 9.06
CA ILE A 681 -9.51 -18.51 8.24
C ILE A 681 -8.59 -17.36 8.68
N VAL A 682 -7.74 -16.86 7.78
CA VAL A 682 -6.77 -15.79 8.05
C VAL A 682 -7.01 -14.63 7.08
N ILE A 683 -7.68 -13.59 7.55
CA ILE A 683 -8.03 -12.40 6.81
C ILE A 683 -7.25 -11.23 7.42
N ARG A 684 -6.36 -10.59 6.67
CA ARG A 684 -5.48 -9.55 7.23
C ARG A 684 -5.39 -8.33 6.36
N ASN A 685 -5.57 -7.15 6.96
CA ASN A 685 -5.56 -5.86 6.25
C ASN A 685 -6.49 -5.84 5.01
N ALA A 686 -7.61 -6.56 5.09
CA ALA A 686 -8.57 -6.74 4.00
C ALA A 686 -9.76 -5.76 4.14
N VAL A 687 -10.57 -5.64 3.09
CA VAL A 687 -11.87 -4.96 3.13
C VAL A 687 -12.96 -5.99 2.88
N VAL A 688 -13.90 -6.14 3.81
CA VAL A 688 -15.00 -7.10 3.72
C VAL A 688 -16.34 -6.39 3.86
N SER A 689 -17.21 -6.53 2.86
CA SER A 689 -18.50 -5.84 2.75
C SER A 689 -19.60 -6.80 2.29
N GLY A 690 -20.46 -7.24 3.22
CA GLY A 690 -21.65 -8.05 2.93
C GLY A 690 -22.90 -7.39 3.48
N ASP A 691 -23.79 -6.93 2.59
CA ASP A 691 -24.97 -6.11 2.96
C ASP A 691 -26.09 -6.96 3.63
N ASP A 692 -26.26 -8.22 3.24
CA ASP A 692 -27.19 -9.15 3.91
C ASP A 692 -26.49 -10.05 4.98
N GLY A 693 -25.14 -10.10 4.99
CA GLY A 693 -24.36 -10.76 6.05
C GLY A 693 -22.92 -11.12 5.67
N VAL A 694 -22.10 -11.43 6.69
CA VAL A 694 -20.80 -12.08 6.56
C VAL A 694 -20.78 -13.26 7.54
N THR A 695 -20.50 -14.47 7.05
CA THR A 695 -20.55 -15.72 7.83
C THR A 695 -19.24 -16.47 7.70
N TYR A 696 -18.57 -16.76 8.82
CA TYR A 696 -17.34 -17.56 8.88
C TYR A 696 -17.58 -18.91 9.58
N THR A 697 -17.19 -20.00 8.91
CA THR A 697 -17.11 -21.33 9.49
C THR A 697 -15.68 -21.83 9.35
N ALA A 698 -14.99 -22.05 10.47
CA ALA A 698 -13.62 -22.55 10.51
C ALA A 698 -13.55 -23.82 11.35
N GLY A 699 -12.85 -24.84 10.87
CA GLY A 699 -12.45 -26.00 11.68
C GLY A 699 -11.30 -25.67 12.64
N GLY A 700 -10.50 -24.65 12.31
CA GLY A 700 -9.40 -24.11 13.12
C GLY A 700 -9.72 -22.74 13.73
N THR A 701 -8.75 -21.82 13.70
CA THR A 701 -8.89 -20.43 14.21
C THR A 701 -9.30 -19.46 13.11
N VAL A 702 -10.03 -18.41 13.51
CA VAL A 702 -10.22 -17.19 12.71
C VAL A 702 -9.26 -16.11 13.22
N ASP A 703 -8.51 -15.49 12.32
CA ASP A 703 -7.71 -14.27 12.54
C ASP A 703 -8.13 -13.25 11.48
N ASP A 704 -8.80 -12.17 11.89
CA ASP A 704 -9.31 -11.09 11.06
C ASP A 704 -8.51 -9.78 11.21
N SER A 705 -7.28 -9.84 11.73
CA SER A 705 -6.52 -8.67 12.18
C SER A 705 -6.29 -7.59 11.09
N GLY A 706 -6.72 -6.37 11.39
CA GLY A 706 -6.63 -5.21 10.49
C GLY A 706 -7.68 -5.18 9.38
N THR A 707 -8.68 -6.06 9.40
CA THR A 707 -9.77 -6.08 8.41
C THR A 707 -10.79 -4.97 8.67
N ASP A 708 -11.14 -4.22 7.63
CA ASP A 708 -12.23 -3.24 7.64
C ASP A 708 -13.55 -3.90 7.23
N TYR A 709 -14.57 -3.76 8.09
CA TYR A 709 -15.91 -4.29 7.88
C TYR A 709 -16.88 -3.15 7.58
N SER A 710 -17.23 -3.00 6.29
CA SER A 710 -18.17 -1.97 5.84
C SER A 710 -19.50 -2.58 5.37
N GLY A 711 -20.59 -1.83 5.46
CA GLY A 711 -21.89 -2.23 4.89
C GLY A 711 -22.77 -3.23 5.69
N GLY A 712 -22.21 -4.05 6.58
CA GLY A 712 -22.94 -5.16 7.24
C GLY A 712 -22.79 -5.28 8.76
N GLN A 713 -23.37 -6.34 9.34
CA GLN A 713 -22.97 -6.83 10.67
C GLN A 713 -21.57 -7.46 10.54
N SER A 714 -20.68 -7.20 11.50
CA SER A 714 -19.45 -7.98 11.67
C SER A 714 -19.78 -9.47 11.90
N PRO A 715 -18.93 -10.40 11.43
CA PRO A 715 -19.19 -11.85 11.43
C PRO A 715 -19.33 -12.50 12.82
#